data_AF-Q04MU9-F1
#
_entry.id   AF-Q04MU9-F1
#
_cell.length_a   1.000
_cell.length_b   1.000
_cell.length_c   1.000
_cell.angle_alpha   90.00
_cell.angle_beta   90.00
_cell.angle_gamma   90.00
#
_symmetry.space_group_name_H-M   'P 1'
#
loop_
_entity.id
_entity.type
_entity.pdbx_description
1 polymer ?
#
loop_
_entity_poly.entity_id
_entity_poly.type
_entity_poly.pdbx_seq_one_letter_code
_entity_poly.pdbx_strand_id
1 'polypeptide(L)'
;MIYHFTEEYDIIVIGAGHAGVEASLAASRMGCKVLLATINIEMLAFMPCNPSIGGSAKGIVVREVDALGGEMAKTIDKTYIQMKMLNTGKGPAVRALRAQADKELYSKEMRKTVENQENLTLRQTMIDEILVEDGKAVGVRTATHQEYAAKAVIVTTGTALRGEIIIGDLKYSSGPNHSLASINLADNLKELGLEIGRFKTGTPPRVKASSINYDVTEIQPGDEVPNHFSYTSRDEDYVKDQVPCWLTYTNGTSHEIIQNNLHRAPMFTGVVKGVGPRYCPSIEDKIVRFADKERHQLFLEPEGRNTEEVYVQGLSTSLPEDVQRDLVHSIKGLENAEMMRTGYAIEYDMVLPHQLRATLETKKISGLFTAGQTNGTSGYEEAAGQGIIAGINAALKIQGKPELILKRSDGYIGVMIDDLVTKGTIEPYRLLTSRAEYRLILRHDNADMRLTEMGREIGLVDDERWARFEIKKNQFDNEMKRLDSIKLKPVKETNAKVEEMGFKPLTDAVTAKEFLRRPEVSYQDVVAFIGPAAEELDDKIIELIETEIKYEGYISKAMDQVAKMKRMEEKRIPANIDWDDIDSIATEARQKFKLINPETIGQASRISGVNPADISILMVYLEGKNRSISKTLQKSK
;
A
#
# COMPACT_ATOMS: atom_id res chain seq x y z
N MET A 1 26.31 -28.13 -3.78
CA MET A 1 27.29 -27.49 -4.71
C MET A 1 28.30 -26.78 -3.84
N ILE A 2 29.54 -26.53 -4.28
CA ILE A 2 30.46 -25.69 -3.50
C ILE A 2 30.32 -24.28 -4.06
N TYR A 3 29.78 -23.35 -3.28
CA TYR A 3 29.71 -21.93 -3.63
C TYR A 3 31.00 -21.22 -3.22
N HIS A 4 31.39 -20.19 -3.98
CA HIS A 4 32.55 -19.35 -3.70
C HIS A 4 32.11 -17.91 -3.50
N PHE A 5 31.59 -17.62 -2.30
CA PHE A 5 31.10 -16.29 -1.95
C PHE A 5 32.26 -15.29 -1.79
N THR A 6 32.17 -14.13 -2.46
CA THR A 6 33.17 -13.06 -2.29
C THR A 6 32.85 -12.10 -1.16
N GLU A 7 31.57 -11.94 -0.84
CA GLU A 7 31.08 -11.08 0.24
C GLU A 7 29.87 -11.74 0.90
N GLU A 8 29.70 -11.44 2.19
CA GLU A 8 28.60 -11.93 3.00
C GLU A 8 27.73 -10.78 3.49
N TYR A 9 26.42 -10.97 3.38
CA TYR A 9 25.38 -10.08 3.88
C TYR A 9 24.41 -10.89 4.76
N ASP A 10 23.72 -10.22 5.68
CA ASP A 10 22.60 -10.85 6.37
C ASP A 10 21.43 -11.00 5.40
N ILE A 11 21.12 -9.93 4.65
CA ILE A 11 19.97 -9.87 3.73
C ILE A 11 20.41 -9.29 2.39
N ILE A 12 19.97 -9.91 1.29
CA ILE A 12 20.08 -9.33 -0.05
C ILE A 12 18.69 -8.98 -0.57
N VAL A 13 18.50 -7.73 -0.98
CA VAL A 13 17.26 -7.23 -1.58
C VAL A 13 17.46 -7.03 -3.08
N ILE A 14 16.61 -7.64 -3.90
CA ILE A 14 16.72 -7.65 -5.36
C ILE A 14 15.69 -6.69 -5.97
N GLY A 15 16.17 -5.52 -6.42
CA GLY A 15 15.40 -4.51 -7.12
C GLY A 15 15.12 -3.30 -6.22
N ALA A 16 15.69 -2.14 -6.56
CA ALA A 16 15.56 -0.90 -5.79
C ALA A 16 14.31 -0.07 -6.13
N GLY A 17 13.17 -0.72 -6.38
CA GLY A 17 11.86 -0.05 -6.45
C GLY A 17 11.33 0.30 -5.05
N HIS A 18 10.11 0.83 -4.97
CA HIS A 18 9.45 1.22 -3.72
C HIS A 18 9.46 0.12 -2.63
N ALA A 19 9.19 -1.14 -3.00
CA ALA A 19 9.25 -2.26 -2.06
C ALA A 19 10.69 -2.55 -1.58
N GLY A 20 11.65 -2.58 -2.50
CA GLY A 20 13.03 -2.92 -2.16
C GLY A 20 13.71 -1.86 -1.32
N VAL A 21 13.41 -0.59 -1.58
CA VAL A 21 13.91 0.52 -0.75
C VAL A 21 13.41 0.40 0.68
N GLU A 22 12.09 0.30 0.91
CA GLU A 22 11.57 0.15 2.28
C GLU A 22 12.06 -1.14 2.96
N ALA A 23 12.16 -2.25 2.22
CA ALA A 23 12.70 -3.51 2.77
C ALA A 23 14.15 -3.36 3.23
N SER A 24 14.99 -2.74 2.40
CA SER A 24 16.41 -2.55 2.67
C SER A 24 16.68 -1.54 3.79
N LEU A 25 15.94 -0.43 3.84
CA LEU A 25 15.99 0.56 4.90
C LEU A 25 15.52 -0.03 6.24
N ALA A 26 14.39 -0.74 6.26
CA ALA A 26 13.91 -1.38 7.48
C ALA A 26 14.93 -2.38 8.04
N ALA A 27 15.41 -3.31 7.22
CA ALA A 27 16.38 -4.31 7.64
C ALA A 27 17.70 -3.70 8.15
N SER A 28 18.24 -2.70 7.44
CA SER A 28 19.51 -2.05 7.82
C SER A 28 19.39 -1.22 9.09
N ARG A 29 18.26 -0.52 9.29
CA ARG A 29 17.93 0.21 10.53
C ARG A 29 17.74 -0.73 11.73
N MET A 30 17.28 -1.96 11.49
CA MET A 30 17.22 -3.02 12.52
C MET A 30 18.58 -3.67 12.80
N GLY A 31 19.67 -3.21 12.17
CA GLY A 31 21.04 -3.64 12.44
C GLY A 31 21.55 -4.80 11.58
N CYS A 32 20.83 -5.21 10.53
CA CYS A 32 21.31 -6.24 9.60
C CYS A 32 22.22 -5.62 8.53
N LYS A 33 23.28 -6.34 8.13
CA LYS A 33 24.09 -5.96 6.96
C LYS A 33 23.33 -6.30 5.67
N VAL A 34 22.94 -5.30 4.90
CA VAL A 34 22.07 -5.43 3.72
C VAL A 34 22.79 -5.06 2.43
N LEU A 35 22.60 -5.86 1.39
CA LEU A 35 22.90 -5.49 0.00
C LEU A 35 21.60 -5.19 -0.74
N LEU A 36 21.44 -3.96 -1.24
CA LEU A 36 20.39 -3.60 -2.20
C LEU A 36 20.96 -3.67 -3.61
N ALA A 37 20.59 -4.71 -4.35
CA ALA A 37 20.98 -4.91 -5.74
C ALA A 37 19.95 -4.27 -6.68
N THR A 38 20.42 -3.50 -7.67
CA THR A 38 19.54 -2.87 -8.68
C THR A 38 20.16 -2.93 -10.07
N ILE A 39 19.34 -3.01 -11.11
CA ILE A 39 19.82 -3.00 -12.50
C ILE A 39 20.38 -1.62 -12.89
N ASN A 40 19.81 -0.55 -12.33
CA ASN A 40 20.18 0.83 -12.60
C ASN A 40 19.99 1.66 -11.32
N ILE A 41 21.02 2.38 -10.88
CA ILE A 41 21.00 3.20 -9.65
C ILE A 41 20.18 4.49 -9.84
N GLU A 42 20.19 5.09 -11.02
CA GLU A 42 19.39 6.27 -11.36
C GLU A 42 17.87 6.00 -11.33
N MET A 43 17.46 4.74 -11.46
CA MET A 43 16.06 4.31 -11.38
C MET A 43 15.59 3.90 -9.96
N LEU A 44 16.38 4.16 -8.92
CA LEU A 44 16.01 3.85 -7.54
C LEU A 44 14.72 4.60 -7.13
N ALA A 45 13.74 3.85 -6.63
CA ALA A 45 12.39 4.34 -6.30
C ALA A 45 11.75 5.24 -7.39
N PHE A 46 12.13 5.01 -8.65
CA PHE A 46 11.56 5.74 -9.78
C PHE A 46 10.05 5.50 -9.87
N MET A 47 9.31 6.52 -10.31
CA MET A 47 7.85 6.51 -10.46
C MET A 47 7.47 6.37 -11.95
N PRO A 48 7.47 5.14 -12.52
CA PRO A 48 7.27 4.94 -13.96
C PRO A 48 5.86 5.24 -14.46
N CYS A 49 4.89 5.41 -13.57
CA CYS A 49 3.50 5.64 -13.89
C CYS A 49 3.07 7.04 -13.43
N ASN A 50 2.08 7.15 -12.55
CA ASN A 50 1.53 8.40 -12.04
C ASN A 50 2.58 9.18 -11.21
N PRO A 51 2.75 10.51 -11.38
CA PRO A 51 3.57 11.38 -10.53
C PRO A 51 2.96 11.66 -9.15
N SER A 52 2.35 10.67 -8.48
CA SER A 52 1.70 10.92 -7.19
C SER A 52 1.91 9.82 -6.16
N ILE A 53 1.93 10.21 -4.89
CA ILE A 53 1.89 9.33 -3.73
C ILE A 53 0.60 9.57 -2.94
N GLY A 54 -0.06 8.49 -2.54
CA GLY A 54 -1.27 8.52 -1.74
C GLY A 54 -2.56 8.48 -2.58
N GLY A 55 -3.62 9.08 -2.05
CA GLY A 55 -4.98 8.94 -2.55
C GLY A 55 -5.83 7.98 -1.70
N SER A 56 -7.04 7.66 -2.17
CA SER A 56 -7.97 6.82 -1.41
C SER A 56 -7.34 5.46 -1.03
N ALA A 57 -7.36 5.11 0.25
CA ALA A 57 -6.64 3.96 0.88
C ALA A 57 -5.11 4.02 0.81
N LYS A 58 -4.54 4.37 -0.35
CA LYS A 58 -3.09 4.53 -0.56
C LYS A 58 -2.46 5.50 0.43
N GLY A 59 -3.07 6.66 0.63
CA GLY A 59 -2.57 7.67 1.56
C GLY A 59 -2.59 7.23 3.01
N ILE A 60 -3.50 6.33 3.39
CA ILE A 60 -3.50 5.70 4.71
C ILE A 60 -2.28 4.79 4.84
N VAL A 61 -2.00 3.96 3.81
CA VAL A 61 -0.82 3.08 3.82
C VAL A 61 0.49 3.85 3.88
N VAL A 62 0.61 5.00 3.21
CA VAL A 62 1.80 5.86 3.33
C VAL A 62 2.04 6.28 4.78
N ARG A 63 0.97 6.64 5.52
CA ARG A 63 1.06 6.98 6.94
C ARG A 63 1.31 5.76 7.83
N GLU A 64 0.83 4.58 7.45
CA GLU A 64 1.15 3.33 8.16
C GLU A 64 2.63 2.95 8.00
N VAL A 65 3.18 3.11 6.79
CA VAL A 65 4.62 2.96 6.54
C VAL A 65 5.41 3.94 7.40
N ASP A 66 4.99 5.21 7.50
CA ASP A 66 5.64 6.20 8.36
C ASP A 66 5.59 5.84 9.84
N ALA A 67 4.42 5.42 10.33
CA ALA A 67 4.21 5.05 11.73
C ALA A 67 5.09 3.87 12.14
N LEU A 68 5.34 2.92 11.23
CA LEU A 68 6.28 1.82 11.45
C LEU A 68 7.77 2.22 11.37
N GLY A 69 8.09 3.43 10.90
CA GLY A 69 9.47 3.91 10.75
C GLY A 69 10.05 3.85 9.32
N GLY A 70 9.20 3.69 8.31
CA GLY A 70 9.58 3.73 6.90
C GLY A 70 9.91 5.13 6.37
N GLU A 71 10.24 5.22 5.08
CA GLU A 71 10.81 6.44 4.47
C GLU A 71 9.87 7.17 3.51
N MET A 72 8.97 6.47 2.81
CA MET A 72 8.11 7.01 1.74
C MET A 72 7.41 8.33 2.12
N ALA A 73 6.88 8.42 3.34
CA ALA A 73 6.20 9.62 3.83
C ALA A 73 7.14 10.82 4.00
N LYS A 74 8.34 10.59 4.52
CA LYS A 74 9.37 11.64 4.67
C LYS A 74 9.86 12.11 3.30
N THR A 75 10.05 11.18 2.35
CA THR A 75 10.50 11.54 1.00
C THR A 75 9.44 12.35 0.26
N ILE A 76 8.17 11.94 0.28
CA ILE A 76 7.13 12.71 -0.41
C ILE A 76 6.97 14.10 0.20
N ASP A 77 7.02 14.25 1.53
CA ASP A 77 6.88 15.55 2.20
C ASP A 77 8.02 16.53 1.83
N LYS A 78 9.21 16.03 1.44
CA LYS A 78 10.33 16.85 0.95
C LYS A 78 10.26 17.19 -0.54
N THR A 79 9.45 16.45 -1.32
CA THR A 79 9.59 16.41 -2.79
C THR A 79 8.29 16.65 -3.54
N TYR A 80 7.17 16.85 -2.85
CA TYR A 80 5.91 17.15 -3.50
C TYR A 80 5.87 18.56 -4.11
N ILE A 81 5.05 18.69 -5.15
CA ILE A 81 4.72 19.96 -5.79
C ILE A 81 3.28 20.39 -5.52
N GLN A 82 2.41 19.45 -5.15
CA GLN A 82 1.04 19.69 -4.69
C GLN A 82 0.67 18.68 -3.60
N MET A 83 -0.08 19.08 -2.58
CA MET A 83 -0.72 18.18 -1.62
C MET A 83 -2.19 18.56 -1.41
N LYS A 84 -3.05 17.55 -1.27
CA LYS A 84 -4.46 17.74 -0.92
C LYS A 84 -5.07 16.59 -0.13
N MET A 85 -6.07 16.90 0.69
CA MET A 85 -6.93 15.94 1.36
C MET A 85 -8.11 15.53 0.46
N LEU A 86 -8.28 14.23 0.24
CA LEU A 86 -9.41 13.70 -0.53
C LEU A 86 -10.60 13.38 0.38
N ASN A 87 -11.80 13.37 -0.20
CA ASN A 87 -13.06 12.96 0.45
C ASN A 87 -13.42 13.74 1.73
N THR A 88 -13.04 15.01 1.84
CA THR A 88 -13.31 15.88 3.00
C THR A 88 -14.79 15.92 3.41
N GLY A 89 -15.71 15.86 2.43
CA GLY A 89 -17.17 15.84 2.63
C GLY A 89 -17.83 14.46 2.88
N LYS A 90 -17.06 13.36 3.05
CA LYS A 90 -17.61 12.00 3.23
C LYS A 90 -17.32 11.37 4.61
N GLY A 91 -16.83 12.18 5.56
CA GLY A 91 -16.45 11.75 6.90
C GLY A 91 -15.02 11.22 7.00
N PRO A 92 -14.48 11.09 8.22
CA PRO A 92 -13.05 10.85 8.48
C PRO A 92 -12.56 9.47 8.04
N ALA A 93 -13.43 8.45 8.04
CA ALA A 93 -13.07 7.07 7.66
C ALA A 93 -12.58 6.89 6.21
N VAL A 94 -12.85 7.87 5.34
CA VAL A 94 -12.50 7.81 3.92
C VAL A 94 -11.61 8.98 3.47
N ARG A 95 -11.24 9.86 4.41
CA ARG A 95 -10.24 10.91 4.16
C ARG A 95 -8.87 10.27 3.94
N ALA A 96 -8.13 10.82 2.99
CA ALA A 96 -6.76 10.40 2.73
C ALA A 96 -6.01 11.49 1.99
N LEU A 97 -4.75 11.70 2.37
CA LEU A 97 -3.86 12.61 1.67
C LEU A 97 -3.46 12.05 0.31
N ARG A 98 -3.25 12.96 -0.63
CA ARG A 98 -2.61 12.72 -1.93
C ARG A 98 -1.65 13.86 -2.22
N ALA A 99 -0.43 13.52 -2.62
CA ALA A 99 0.54 14.49 -3.11
C ALA A 99 0.99 14.18 -4.53
N GLN A 100 1.12 15.21 -5.36
CA GLN A 100 1.89 15.15 -6.60
C GLN A 100 3.36 15.28 -6.26
N ALA A 101 4.16 14.30 -6.68
CA ALA A 101 5.59 14.27 -6.50
C ALA A 101 6.30 14.95 -7.68
N ASP A 102 7.38 15.69 -7.40
CA ASP A 102 8.42 15.84 -8.40
C ASP A 102 9.17 14.50 -8.52
N LYS A 103 9.00 13.82 -9.66
CA LYS A 103 9.50 12.44 -9.81
C LYS A 103 11.02 12.34 -9.72
N GLU A 104 11.73 13.30 -10.31
CA GLU A 104 13.19 13.30 -10.29
C GLU A 104 13.69 13.56 -8.88
N LEU A 105 13.12 14.57 -8.21
CA LEU A 105 13.50 14.92 -6.85
C LEU A 105 13.17 13.80 -5.86
N TYR A 106 12.02 13.13 -6.00
CA TYR A 106 11.65 11.98 -5.18
C TYR A 106 12.68 10.84 -5.28
N SER A 107 13.02 10.42 -6.51
CA SER A 107 14.05 9.39 -6.76
C SER A 107 15.41 9.81 -6.17
N LYS A 108 15.82 11.05 -6.42
CA LYS A 108 17.10 11.60 -5.95
C LYS A 108 17.20 11.64 -4.43
N GLU A 109 16.17 12.11 -3.73
CA GLU A 109 16.15 12.18 -2.26
C GLU A 109 16.10 10.78 -1.66
N MET A 110 15.32 9.86 -2.23
CA MET A 110 15.29 8.47 -1.78
C MET A 110 16.65 7.79 -1.95
N ARG A 111 17.32 8.01 -3.08
CA ARG A 111 18.68 7.50 -3.32
C ARG A 111 19.67 8.05 -2.30
N LYS A 112 19.61 9.34 -2.02
CA LYS A 112 20.43 9.98 -0.97
C LYS A 112 20.20 9.31 0.39
N THR A 113 18.96 9.02 0.77
CA THR A 113 18.70 8.28 2.03
C THR A 113 19.35 6.90 2.01
N VAL A 114 19.19 6.14 0.92
CA VAL A 114 19.76 4.79 0.79
C VAL A 114 21.29 4.80 0.85
N GLU A 115 21.95 5.72 0.13
CA GLU A 115 23.41 5.83 0.08
C GLU A 115 24.04 6.20 1.42
N ASN A 116 23.31 6.92 2.29
CA ASN A 116 23.79 7.38 3.59
C ASN A 116 23.33 6.49 4.76
N GLN A 117 22.54 5.44 4.50
CA GLN A 117 22.04 4.55 5.54
C GLN A 117 23.13 3.58 6.00
N GLU A 118 23.42 3.57 7.31
CA GLU A 118 24.33 2.60 7.91
C GLU A 118 23.82 1.17 7.69
N ASN A 119 24.75 0.21 7.54
CA ASN A 119 24.51 -1.20 7.25
C ASN A 119 23.88 -1.49 5.87
N LEU A 120 23.71 -0.48 5.01
CA LEU A 120 23.13 -0.65 3.67
C LEU A 120 24.18 -0.40 2.58
N THR A 121 24.44 -1.43 1.76
CA THR A 121 25.25 -1.32 0.55
C THR A 121 24.34 -1.25 -0.67
N LEU A 122 24.40 -0.17 -1.45
CA LEU A 122 23.75 -0.08 -2.76
C LEU A 122 24.70 -0.58 -3.84
N ARG A 123 24.22 -1.46 -4.73
CA ARG A 123 25.04 -1.98 -5.84
C ARG A 123 24.25 -2.10 -7.13
N GLN A 124 24.84 -1.56 -8.21
CA GLN A 124 24.34 -1.82 -9.55
C GLN A 124 24.79 -3.21 -10.00
N THR A 125 23.85 -4.15 -10.06
CA THR A 125 24.08 -5.51 -10.57
C THR A 125 22.75 -6.18 -10.92
N MET A 126 22.78 -7.10 -11.88
CA MET A 126 21.63 -7.94 -12.23
C MET A 126 21.78 -9.29 -11.53
N ILE A 127 20.79 -9.67 -10.72
CA ILE A 127 20.73 -10.99 -10.11
C ILE A 127 20.04 -11.95 -11.09
N ASP A 128 20.71 -13.07 -11.37
CA ASP A 128 20.22 -14.09 -12.28
C ASP A 128 19.69 -15.33 -11.53
N GLU A 129 20.29 -15.66 -10.37
CA GLU A 129 19.91 -16.84 -9.61
C GLU A 129 19.88 -16.58 -8.10
N ILE A 130 18.92 -17.21 -7.42
CA ILE A 130 18.89 -17.34 -5.97
C ILE A 130 19.44 -18.73 -5.62
N LEU A 131 20.43 -18.76 -4.74
CA LEU A 131 21.12 -19.98 -4.33
C LEU A 131 20.38 -20.58 -3.13
N VAL A 132 20.02 -21.87 -3.23
CA VAL A 132 19.20 -22.57 -2.21
C VAL A 132 19.86 -23.89 -1.84
N GLU A 133 20.02 -24.12 -0.54
CA GLU A 133 20.48 -25.39 0.04
C GLU A 133 19.48 -25.88 1.09
N ASP A 134 19.11 -27.16 1.05
CA ASP A 134 18.18 -27.79 2.00
C ASP A 134 16.88 -27.00 2.23
N GLY A 135 16.33 -26.41 1.15
CA GLY A 135 15.11 -25.60 1.19
C GLY A 135 15.29 -24.22 1.83
N LYS A 136 16.52 -23.71 1.94
CA LYS A 136 16.85 -22.40 2.52
C LYS A 136 17.62 -21.55 1.52
N ALA A 137 17.26 -20.27 1.40
CA ALA A 137 18.08 -19.32 0.65
C ALA A 137 19.42 -19.10 1.36
N VAL A 138 20.53 -19.22 0.61
CA VAL A 138 21.90 -19.06 1.13
C VAL A 138 22.70 -17.96 0.43
N GLY A 139 22.16 -17.38 -0.65
CA GLY A 139 22.84 -16.34 -1.41
C GLY A 139 22.21 -16.07 -2.77
N VAL A 140 22.94 -15.33 -3.60
CA VAL A 140 22.56 -15.01 -4.98
C VAL A 140 23.75 -15.11 -5.92
N ARG A 141 23.49 -15.34 -7.21
CA ARG A 141 24.47 -15.21 -8.29
C ARG A 141 24.06 -14.11 -9.26
N THR A 142 25.02 -13.27 -9.63
CA THR A 142 24.80 -12.18 -10.60
C THR A 142 24.95 -12.65 -12.05
N ALA A 143 24.51 -11.83 -13.01
CA ALA A 143 24.76 -12.01 -14.44
C ALA A 143 26.25 -12.02 -14.82
N THR A 144 27.14 -11.54 -13.94
CA THR A 144 28.60 -11.62 -14.10
C THR A 144 29.20 -12.84 -13.40
N HIS A 145 28.36 -13.80 -13.01
CA HIS A 145 28.72 -15.01 -12.27
C HIS A 145 29.34 -14.77 -10.88
N GLN A 146 29.14 -13.58 -10.30
CA GLN A 146 29.59 -13.32 -8.93
C GLN A 146 28.58 -13.90 -7.93
N GLU A 147 29.08 -14.58 -6.90
CA GLU A 147 28.26 -15.15 -5.83
C GLU A 147 28.41 -14.32 -4.54
N TYR A 148 27.27 -14.01 -3.92
CA TYR A 148 27.18 -13.31 -2.63
C TYR A 148 26.37 -14.15 -1.64
N ALA A 149 26.90 -14.33 -0.42
CA ALA A 149 26.19 -15.06 0.63
C ALA A 149 25.12 -14.19 1.28
N ALA A 150 23.98 -14.81 1.63
CA ALA A 150 22.90 -14.18 2.35
C ALA A 150 22.18 -15.19 3.25
N LYS A 151 21.74 -14.76 4.44
CA LYS A 151 20.85 -15.58 5.29
C LYS A 151 19.38 -15.45 4.88
N ALA A 152 19.04 -14.36 4.20
CA ALA A 152 17.73 -14.15 3.59
C ALA A 152 17.84 -13.35 2.28
N VAL A 153 16.89 -13.56 1.36
CA VAL A 153 16.78 -12.87 0.07
C VAL A 153 15.37 -12.31 -0.08
N ILE A 154 15.24 -11.06 -0.50
CA ILE A 154 13.94 -10.41 -0.74
C ILE A 154 13.83 -10.00 -2.22
N VAL A 155 12.83 -10.49 -2.93
CA VAL A 155 12.63 -10.23 -4.36
C VAL A 155 11.59 -9.12 -4.59
N THR A 156 12.04 -7.99 -5.12
CA THR A 156 11.26 -6.76 -5.35
C THR A 156 11.47 -6.21 -6.77
N THR A 157 11.49 -7.11 -7.75
CA THR A 157 11.79 -6.85 -9.16
C THR A 157 10.78 -5.97 -9.89
N GLY A 158 9.64 -5.70 -9.28
CA GLY A 158 8.64 -4.80 -9.85
C GLY A 158 8.08 -5.37 -11.15
N THR A 159 7.99 -4.52 -12.18
CA THR A 159 7.57 -4.94 -13.53
C THR A 159 8.74 -5.35 -14.43
N ALA A 160 9.97 -5.46 -13.89
CA ALA A 160 11.15 -5.84 -14.67
C ALA A 160 11.29 -7.36 -14.85
N LEU A 161 10.66 -8.17 -14.00
CA LEU A 161 10.74 -9.63 -14.07
C LEU A 161 10.01 -10.14 -15.33
N ARG A 162 10.80 -10.62 -16.31
CA ARG A 162 10.34 -10.95 -17.67
C ARG A 162 9.40 -9.90 -18.25
N GLY A 163 9.75 -8.63 -18.04
CA GLY A 163 8.97 -7.48 -18.48
C GLY A 163 8.87 -7.39 -20.00
N GLU A 164 7.70 -7.06 -20.55
CA GLU A 164 7.50 -6.79 -21.98
C GLU A 164 6.63 -5.54 -22.17
N ILE A 165 7.11 -4.57 -22.95
CA ILE A 165 6.35 -3.39 -23.36
C ILE A 165 5.53 -3.72 -24.62
N ILE A 166 4.29 -3.21 -24.66
CA ILE A 166 3.34 -3.41 -25.75
C ILE A 166 2.71 -2.08 -26.16
N ILE A 167 2.82 -1.75 -27.46
CA ILE A 167 2.26 -0.57 -28.11
C ILE A 167 1.64 -1.01 -29.43
N GLY A 168 0.32 -1.16 -29.50
CA GLY A 168 -0.35 -1.70 -30.68
C GLY A 168 0.09 -3.13 -31.00
N ASP A 169 0.69 -3.34 -32.17
CA ASP A 169 1.29 -4.60 -32.59
C ASP A 169 2.77 -4.74 -32.20
N LEU A 170 3.42 -3.65 -31.77
CA LEU A 170 4.81 -3.68 -31.30
C LEU A 170 4.88 -4.29 -29.89
N LYS A 171 5.75 -5.29 -29.74
CA LYS A 171 6.05 -5.94 -28.46
C LYS A 171 7.54 -6.26 -28.34
N TYR A 172 8.16 -5.92 -27.21
CA TYR A 172 9.59 -6.22 -26.94
C TYR A 172 9.89 -6.35 -25.45
N SER A 173 10.96 -7.09 -25.13
CA SER A 173 11.44 -7.31 -23.77
C SER A 173 11.97 -6.01 -23.15
N SER A 174 11.36 -5.59 -22.04
CA SER A 174 11.75 -4.37 -21.34
C SER A 174 11.13 -4.29 -19.94
N GLY A 175 11.88 -3.74 -18.99
CA GLY A 175 11.32 -3.29 -17.72
C GLY A 175 10.52 -1.99 -17.87
N PRO A 176 10.13 -1.35 -16.76
CA PRO A 176 9.39 -0.10 -16.83
C PRO A 176 10.21 1.01 -17.50
N ASN A 177 9.55 1.91 -18.23
CA ASN A 177 10.18 3.07 -18.85
C ASN A 177 11.35 2.72 -19.79
N HIS A 178 11.17 1.68 -20.61
CA HIS A 178 12.15 1.22 -21.60
C HIS A 178 13.48 0.75 -21.00
N SER A 179 13.47 0.30 -19.73
CA SER A 179 14.65 -0.24 -19.05
C SER A 179 14.95 -1.68 -19.45
N LEU A 180 16.09 -2.21 -19.00
CA LEU A 180 16.39 -3.64 -19.07
C LEU A 180 15.38 -4.46 -18.26
N ALA A 181 15.04 -5.64 -18.76
CA ALA A 181 14.26 -6.66 -18.07
C ALA A 181 15.19 -7.70 -17.41
N SER A 182 14.74 -8.33 -16.33
CA SER A 182 15.40 -9.49 -15.72
C SER A 182 14.73 -10.77 -16.22
N ILE A 183 15.46 -11.56 -17.01
CA ILE A 183 14.92 -12.78 -17.65
C ILE A 183 15.31 -14.02 -16.85
N ASN A 184 16.61 -14.21 -16.59
CA ASN A 184 17.14 -15.42 -15.96
C ASN A 184 16.56 -15.66 -14.56
N LEU A 185 16.39 -14.60 -13.76
CA LEU A 185 15.76 -14.71 -12.44
C LEU A 185 14.32 -15.23 -12.51
N ALA A 186 13.58 -14.90 -13.57
CA ALA A 186 12.21 -15.37 -13.74
C ALA A 186 12.16 -16.88 -14.03
N ASP A 187 13.15 -17.40 -14.75
CA ASP A 187 13.30 -18.84 -14.99
C ASP A 187 13.79 -19.55 -13.71
N ASN A 188 14.77 -18.97 -13.00
CA ASN A 188 15.26 -19.50 -11.73
C ASN A 188 14.16 -19.62 -10.66
N LEU A 189 13.26 -18.64 -10.52
CA LEU A 189 12.12 -18.75 -9.59
C LEU A 189 11.20 -19.94 -9.92
N LYS A 190 11.01 -20.25 -11.21
CA LYS A 190 10.24 -21.43 -11.65
C LYS A 190 11.00 -22.73 -11.39
N GLU A 191 12.31 -22.75 -11.58
CA GLU A 191 13.17 -23.92 -11.29
C GLU A 191 13.22 -24.23 -9.79
N LEU A 192 13.23 -23.21 -8.94
CA LEU A 192 13.01 -23.31 -7.49
C LEU A 192 11.59 -23.80 -7.13
N GLY A 193 10.72 -23.92 -8.15
CA GLY A 193 9.39 -24.48 -8.10
C GLY A 193 8.38 -23.57 -7.41
N LEU A 194 8.53 -22.26 -7.60
CA LEU A 194 7.47 -21.29 -7.34
C LEU A 194 6.55 -21.19 -8.57
N GLU A 195 5.25 -21.13 -8.33
CA GLU A 195 4.27 -20.87 -9.38
C GLU A 195 4.26 -19.39 -9.76
N ILE A 196 4.34 -19.12 -11.06
CA ILE A 196 4.44 -17.78 -11.63
C ILE A 196 3.19 -17.47 -12.45
N GLY A 197 2.52 -16.37 -12.13
CA GLY A 197 1.48 -15.76 -12.95
C GLY A 197 2.03 -14.61 -13.80
N ARG A 198 1.20 -14.07 -14.69
CA ARG A 198 1.55 -12.89 -15.51
C ARG A 198 0.44 -11.86 -15.46
N PHE A 199 0.81 -10.61 -15.20
CA PHE A 199 -0.12 -9.49 -15.18
C PHE A 199 0.26 -8.41 -16.18
N LYS A 200 -0.72 -7.55 -16.49
CA LYS A 200 -0.58 -6.39 -17.35
C LYS A 200 -0.99 -5.12 -16.61
N THR A 201 -0.23 -4.05 -16.81
CA THR A 201 -0.66 -2.68 -16.43
C THR A 201 -0.35 -1.68 -17.53
N GLY A 202 -1.12 -0.59 -17.63
CA GLY A 202 -0.93 0.45 -18.65
C GLY A 202 -0.56 1.80 -18.06
N THR A 203 0.17 2.60 -18.84
CA THR A 203 0.52 4.00 -18.53
C THR A 203 0.06 4.91 -19.67
N PRO A 204 -0.37 6.16 -19.38
CA PRO A 204 -0.77 7.11 -20.41
C PRO A 204 0.43 7.67 -21.17
N PRO A 205 0.16 8.36 -22.30
CA PRO A 205 1.15 9.22 -22.92
C PRO A 205 1.53 10.38 -21.99
N ARG A 206 2.71 10.96 -22.25
CA ARG A 206 3.16 12.22 -21.66
C ARG A 206 3.16 13.27 -22.75
N VAL A 207 2.66 14.45 -22.43
CA VAL A 207 2.59 15.59 -23.36
C VAL A 207 3.40 16.76 -22.83
N LYS A 208 3.83 17.66 -23.71
CA LYS A 208 4.63 18.83 -23.37
C LYS A 208 3.78 19.95 -22.78
N ALA A 209 4.16 20.46 -21.61
CA ALA A 209 3.40 21.44 -20.84
C ALA A 209 3.08 22.70 -21.65
N SER A 210 4.07 23.29 -22.33
CA SER A 210 3.92 24.49 -23.17
C SER A 210 3.03 24.32 -24.40
N SER A 211 2.65 23.09 -24.77
CA SER A 211 1.76 22.81 -25.89
C SER A 211 0.28 22.66 -25.49
N ILE A 212 -0.02 22.73 -24.19
CA ILE A 212 -1.37 22.60 -23.64
C ILE A 212 -2.04 23.99 -23.57
N ASN A 213 -3.29 24.08 -24.04
CA ASN A 213 -4.13 25.25 -23.82
C ASN A 213 -4.87 25.14 -22.47
N TYR A 214 -4.22 25.63 -21.41
CA TYR A 214 -4.78 25.55 -20.05
C TYR A 214 -6.01 26.43 -19.83
N ASP A 215 -6.22 27.50 -20.62
CA ASP A 215 -7.33 28.44 -20.46
C ASP A 215 -8.71 27.77 -20.65
N VAL A 216 -8.74 26.63 -21.34
CA VAL A 216 -9.96 25.86 -21.60
C VAL A 216 -10.12 24.63 -20.69
N THR A 217 -9.23 24.46 -19.72
CA THR A 217 -9.24 23.41 -18.70
C THR A 217 -9.61 23.97 -17.32
N GLU A 218 -10.01 23.11 -16.38
CA GLU A 218 -10.36 23.55 -15.01
C GLU A 218 -9.18 23.33 -14.06
N ILE A 219 -8.71 24.40 -13.41
CA ILE A 219 -7.62 24.34 -12.43
C ILE A 219 -8.03 23.55 -11.18
N GLN A 220 -7.11 22.74 -10.66
CA GLN A 220 -7.27 21.92 -9.45
C GLN A 220 -6.09 22.20 -8.51
N PRO A 221 -6.21 23.21 -7.62
CA PRO A 221 -5.15 23.59 -6.69
C PRO A 221 -4.96 22.54 -5.58
N GLY A 222 -3.84 22.66 -4.85
CA GLY A 222 -3.63 21.96 -3.59
C GLY A 222 -4.26 22.70 -2.40
N ASP A 223 -4.15 22.11 -1.21
CA ASP A 223 -4.69 22.69 0.02
C ASP A 223 -3.74 23.78 0.56
N GLU A 224 -4.30 24.91 1.01
CA GLU A 224 -3.54 25.99 1.65
C GLU A 224 -3.13 25.64 3.09
N VAL A 225 -3.95 24.85 3.79
CA VAL A 225 -3.70 24.42 5.17
C VAL A 225 -2.63 23.32 5.16
N PRO A 226 -1.56 23.45 5.97
CA PRO A 226 -0.50 22.46 6.05
C PRO A 226 -1.00 21.06 6.36
N ASN A 227 -0.56 20.12 5.52
CA ASN A 227 -0.78 18.69 5.68
C ASN A 227 0.55 17.97 5.41
N HIS A 228 0.75 16.84 6.08
CA HIS A 228 1.97 16.04 5.93
C HIS A 228 1.63 14.56 5.96
N PHE A 229 2.29 13.76 5.13
CA PHE A 229 2.22 12.31 5.25
C PHE A 229 2.97 11.82 6.49
N SER A 230 4.17 12.35 6.73
CA SER A 230 4.97 11.97 7.88
C SER A 230 4.48 12.66 9.15
N TYR A 231 4.51 11.91 10.26
CA TYR A 231 4.23 12.43 11.60
C TYR A 231 5.38 13.27 12.17
N THR A 232 6.55 13.31 11.49
CA THR A 232 7.72 14.08 11.94
C THR A 232 8.00 15.34 11.09
N SER A 233 7.30 15.52 9.97
CA SER A 233 7.40 16.73 9.14
C SER A 233 6.82 17.94 9.88
N ARG A 234 7.40 19.12 9.64
CA ARG A 234 7.01 20.37 10.29
C ARG A 234 6.18 21.22 9.33
N ASP A 235 5.17 21.89 9.86
CA ASP A 235 4.29 22.76 9.06
C ASP A 235 5.05 23.94 8.41
N GLU A 236 6.20 24.34 8.96
CA GLU A 236 7.11 25.33 8.36
C GLU A 236 7.71 24.87 7.01
N ASP A 237 7.85 23.56 6.82
CA ASP A 237 8.39 22.95 5.60
C ASP A 237 7.29 22.75 4.53
N TYR A 238 6.03 23.16 4.81
CA TYR A 238 4.92 23.05 3.87
C TYR A 238 5.07 24.03 2.70
N VAL A 239 5.02 23.50 1.47
CA VAL A 239 5.15 24.23 0.21
C VAL A 239 3.92 25.13 0.01
N LYS A 240 4.16 26.44 -0.05
CA LYS A 240 3.11 27.45 -0.26
C LYS A 240 2.84 27.71 -1.74
N ASP A 241 3.88 27.67 -2.57
CA ASP A 241 3.82 27.88 -4.02
C ASP A 241 3.56 26.54 -4.74
N GLN A 242 2.42 25.91 -4.46
CA GLN A 242 2.08 24.62 -5.04
C GLN A 242 1.77 24.73 -6.53
N VAL A 243 2.19 23.73 -7.31
CA VAL A 243 1.87 23.62 -8.73
C VAL A 243 0.48 22.98 -8.87
N PRO A 244 -0.49 23.61 -9.54
CA PRO A 244 -1.81 23.04 -9.69
C PRO A 244 -1.81 21.83 -10.65
N CYS A 245 -2.87 21.05 -10.62
CA CYS A 245 -3.23 20.14 -11.71
C CYS A 245 -4.35 20.77 -12.53
N TRP A 246 -4.68 20.17 -13.68
CA TRP A 246 -5.82 20.60 -14.48
C TRP A 246 -6.74 19.44 -14.81
N LEU A 247 -8.01 19.76 -15.00
CA LEU A 247 -9.10 18.82 -15.26
C LEU A 247 -9.65 19.05 -16.67
N THR A 248 -9.72 17.98 -17.46
CA THR A 248 -10.35 17.96 -18.78
C THR A 248 -11.10 16.63 -18.97
N TYR A 249 -11.69 16.42 -20.15
CA TYR A 249 -12.55 15.27 -20.43
C TYR A 249 -12.34 14.75 -21.85
N THR A 250 -12.49 13.44 -22.04
CA THR A 250 -12.78 12.88 -23.36
C THR A 250 -14.15 13.31 -23.87
N ASN A 251 -14.41 13.15 -25.16
CA ASN A 251 -15.67 13.48 -25.80
C ASN A 251 -16.06 12.41 -26.84
N GLY A 252 -17.16 12.63 -27.55
CA GLY A 252 -17.65 11.71 -28.60
C GLY A 252 -16.60 11.42 -29.67
N THR A 253 -15.84 12.41 -30.13
CA THR A 253 -14.75 12.23 -31.12
C THR A 253 -13.65 11.33 -30.56
N SER A 254 -13.24 11.52 -29.31
CA SER A 254 -12.27 10.64 -28.66
C SER A 254 -12.74 9.18 -28.63
N HIS A 255 -14.04 8.98 -28.40
CA HIS A 255 -14.63 7.63 -28.33
C HIS A 255 -14.71 6.98 -29.70
N GLU A 256 -15.07 7.75 -30.74
CA GLU A 256 -15.09 7.29 -32.13
C GLU A 256 -13.69 6.86 -32.60
N ILE A 257 -12.65 7.65 -32.32
CA ILE A 257 -11.25 7.30 -32.64
C ILE A 257 -10.87 5.96 -32.01
N ILE A 258 -11.23 5.75 -30.74
CA ILE A 258 -10.94 4.50 -30.03
C ILE A 258 -11.74 3.34 -30.63
N GLN A 259 -13.05 3.50 -30.85
CA GLN A 259 -13.93 2.47 -31.42
C GLN A 259 -13.44 2.00 -32.79
N ASN A 260 -13.07 2.93 -33.67
CA ASN A 260 -12.56 2.65 -35.01
C ASN A 260 -11.22 1.89 -34.97
N ASN A 261 -10.46 1.97 -33.87
CA ASN A 261 -9.14 1.37 -33.72
C ASN A 261 -9.08 0.24 -32.68
N LEU A 262 -10.21 -0.25 -32.13
CA LEU A 262 -10.21 -1.35 -31.14
C LEU A 262 -9.54 -2.61 -31.67
N HIS A 263 -9.70 -2.92 -32.96
CA HIS A 263 -9.07 -4.05 -33.64
C HIS A 263 -7.53 -3.97 -33.66
N ARG A 264 -6.94 -2.79 -33.38
CA ARG A 264 -5.50 -2.57 -33.26
C ARG A 264 -5.03 -2.55 -31.80
N ALA A 265 -5.93 -2.60 -30.82
CA ALA A 265 -5.55 -2.61 -29.42
C ALA A 265 -5.15 -4.03 -28.98
N PRO A 266 -4.00 -4.19 -28.29
CA PRO A 266 -3.47 -5.50 -27.91
C PRO A 266 -4.42 -6.42 -27.13
N MET A 267 -5.37 -5.81 -26.40
CA MET A 267 -6.36 -6.57 -25.62
C MET A 267 -7.41 -7.25 -26.47
N PHE A 268 -7.70 -6.71 -27.65
CA PHE A 268 -8.68 -7.27 -28.60
C PHE A 268 -8.02 -8.15 -29.68
N THR A 269 -6.70 -8.03 -29.87
CA THR A 269 -5.93 -8.87 -30.81
C THR A 269 -5.43 -10.18 -30.20
N GLY A 270 -5.50 -10.34 -28.87
CA GLY A 270 -4.99 -11.52 -28.17
C GLY A 270 -3.46 -11.55 -27.98
N VAL A 271 -2.76 -10.46 -28.29
CA VAL A 271 -1.30 -10.32 -28.11
C VAL A 271 -0.90 -10.34 -26.62
N VAL A 272 -1.81 -9.90 -25.75
CA VAL A 272 -1.64 -9.85 -24.30
C VAL A 272 -2.01 -11.19 -23.68
N LYS A 273 -1.10 -11.74 -22.86
CA LYS A 273 -1.32 -12.96 -22.07
C LYS A 273 -1.73 -12.65 -20.63
N GLY A 274 -1.27 -11.52 -20.09
CA GLY A 274 -1.45 -11.12 -18.69
C GLY A 274 -2.81 -10.47 -18.43
N VAL A 275 -3.36 -10.74 -17.26
CA VAL A 275 -4.64 -10.14 -16.85
C VAL A 275 -4.42 -8.68 -16.42
N GLY A 276 -5.24 -7.78 -16.96
CA GLY A 276 -5.26 -6.36 -16.60
C GLY A 276 -6.20 -6.05 -15.44
N PRO A 277 -6.06 -4.89 -14.77
CA PRO A 277 -6.87 -4.52 -13.61
C PRO A 277 -8.29 -4.09 -14.00
N ARG A 278 -9.32 -4.58 -13.29
CA ARG A 278 -10.71 -4.09 -13.45
C ARG A 278 -10.94 -2.65 -13.02
N TYR A 279 -10.29 -2.19 -11.96
CA TYR A 279 -10.60 -0.90 -11.31
C TYR A 279 -9.85 0.30 -11.92
N CYS A 280 -8.91 0.08 -12.82
CA CYS A 280 -8.23 1.12 -13.62
C CYS A 280 -7.92 0.57 -15.02
N PRO A 281 -8.96 0.26 -15.82
CA PRO A 281 -8.76 -0.25 -17.17
C PRO A 281 -8.08 0.81 -18.04
N SER A 282 -7.46 0.39 -19.13
CA SER A 282 -7.05 1.34 -20.17
C SER A 282 -8.27 2.07 -20.76
N ILE A 283 -8.05 3.24 -21.35
CA ILE A 283 -9.14 4.06 -21.89
C ILE A 283 -9.95 3.29 -22.95
N GLU A 284 -9.30 2.46 -23.76
CA GLU A 284 -9.96 1.61 -24.74
C GLU A 284 -10.90 0.56 -24.11
N ASP A 285 -10.55 -0.01 -22.95
CA ASP A 285 -11.41 -0.96 -22.23
C ASP A 285 -12.47 -0.24 -21.39
N LYS A 286 -12.16 0.95 -20.87
CA LYS A 286 -13.12 1.79 -20.14
C LYS A 286 -14.29 2.20 -21.01
N ILE A 287 -14.04 2.62 -22.25
CA ILE A 287 -15.09 3.04 -23.20
C ILE A 287 -15.94 1.86 -23.63
N VAL A 288 -15.36 0.66 -23.80
CA VAL A 288 -16.14 -0.54 -24.12
C VAL A 288 -17.02 -0.97 -22.94
N ARG A 289 -16.49 -0.96 -21.71
CA ARG A 289 -17.24 -1.37 -20.52
C ARG A 289 -18.31 -0.37 -20.07
N PHE A 290 -18.09 0.91 -20.32
CA PHE A 290 -18.98 2.00 -19.91
C PHE A 290 -19.39 2.84 -21.12
N ALA A 291 -19.88 2.16 -22.17
CA ALA A 291 -20.30 2.76 -23.44
C ALA A 291 -21.46 3.76 -23.29
N ASP A 292 -22.18 3.73 -22.16
CA ASP A 292 -23.23 4.68 -21.79
C ASP A 292 -22.71 6.06 -21.40
N LYS A 293 -21.42 6.20 -21.06
CA LYS A 293 -20.83 7.46 -20.61
C LYS A 293 -20.35 8.29 -21.78
N GLU A 294 -20.94 9.46 -21.97
CA GLU A 294 -20.56 10.42 -23.04
C GLU A 294 -19.14 11.00 -22.90
N ARG A 295 -18.58 10.97 -21.68
CA ARG A 295 -17.25 11.48 -21.39
C ARG A 295 -16.56 10.77 -20.24
N HIS A 296 -15.24 10.82 -20.23
CA HIS A 296 -14.42 10.36 -19.13
C HIS A 296 -13.49 11.47 -18.66
N GLN A 297 -13.44 11.65 -17.35
CA GLN A 297 -12.58 12.61 -16.68
C GLN A 297 -11.09 12.26 -16.84
N LEU A 298 -10.27 13.28 -17.12
CA LEU A 298 -8.81 13.21 -17.23
C LEU A 298 -8.18 14.31 -16.37
N PHE A 299 -7.05 13.99 -15.73
CA PHE A 299 -6.23 15.02 -15.07
C PHE A 299 -4.92 15.21 -15.82
N LEU A 300 -4.51 16.46 -15.98
CA LEU A 300 -3.21 16.86 -16.48
C LEU A 300 -2.33 17.13 -15.26
N GLU A 301 -1.37 16.25 -15.02
CA GLU A 301 -0.56 16.24 -13.81
C GLU A 301 0.92 16.49 -14.18
N PRO A 302 1.52 17.63 -13.79
CA PRO A 302 2.95 17.87 -14.01
C PRO A 302 3.81 16.78 -13.35
N GLU A 303 4.84 16.29 -14.05
CA GLU A 303 5.74 15.27 -13.49
C GLU A 303 6.85 15.85 -12.57
N GLY A 304 6.99 17.18 -12.50
CA GLY A 304 7.94 17.89 -11.64
C GLY A 304 7.99 19.39 -11.94
N ARG A 305 8.82 20.15 -11.19
CA ARG A 305 8.95 21.60 -11.38
C ARG A 305 9.86 21.98 -12.55
N ASN A 306 10.84 21.13 -12.86
CA ASN A 306 11.89 21.40 -13.85
C ASN A 306 11.76 20.52 -15.11
N THR A 307 10.53 20.15 -15.48
CA THR A 307 10.24 19.34 -16.66
C THR A 307 9.01 19.87 -17.38
N GLU A 308 8.98 19.71 -18.70
CA GLU A 308 7.79 19.97 -19.52
C GLU A 308 6.87 18.75 -19.59
N GLU A 309 7.21 17.61 -18.99
CA GLU A 309 6.36 16.42 -19.07
C GLU A 309 5.11 16.55 -18.19
N VAL A 310 3.95 16.37 -18.82
CA VAL A 310 2.63 16.30 -18.17
C VAL A 310 2.04 14.91 -18.38
N TYR A 311 1.70 14.25 -17.27
CA TYR A 311 1.05 12.95 -17.23
C TYR A 311 -0.46 13.09 -17.45
N VAL A 312 -0.99 12.47 -18.50
CA VAL A 312 -2.42 12.54 -18.84
C VAL A 312 -3.19 11.44 -18.10
N GLN A 313 -3.40 11.64 -16.80
CA GLN A 313 -4.06 10.65 -15.94
C GLN A 313 -5.47 10.33 -16.44
N GLY A 314 -5.76 9.04 -16.53
CA GLY A 314 -7.03 8.52 -17.04
C GLY A 314 -6.99 8.11 -18.51
N LEU A 315 -5.91 8.45 -19.23
CA LEU A 315 -5.67 8.09 -20.63
C LEU A 315 -4.66 6.93 -20.79
N SER A 316 -4.52 6.06 -19.78
CA SER A 316 -3.69 4.85 -19.92
C SER A 316 -4.14 4.05 -21.13
N THR A 317 -3.22 3.71 -22.03
CA THR A 317 -3.58 3.05 -23.28
C THR A 317 -2.45 2.15 -23.77
N SER A 318 -2.80 1.24 -24.66
CA SER A 318 -1.86 0.40 -25.40
C SER A 318 -2.11 0.43 -26.91
N LEU A 319 -2.87 1.43 -27.39
CA LEU A 319 -3.10 1.65 -28.82
C LEU A 319 -1.79 2.02 -29.56
N PRO A 320 -1.74 1.85 -30.89
CA PRO A 320 -0.63 2.34 -31.71
C PRO A 320 -0.37 3.85 -31.55
N GLU A 321 0.87 4.28 -31.76
CA GLU A 321 1.30 5.67 -31.53
C GLU A 321 0.53 6.70 -32.36
N ASP A 322 0.25 6.39 -33.63
CA ASP A 322 -0.54 7.24 -34.53
C ASP A 322 -1.96 7.49 -33.97
N VAL A 323 -2.59 6.43 -33.44
CA VAL A 323 -3.92 6.51 -32.84
C VAL A 323 -3.88 7.30 -31.53
N GLN A 324 -2.82 7.13 -30.73
CA GLN A 324 -2.67 7.89 -29.49
C GLN A 324 -2.53 9.40 -29.76
N ARG A 325 -1.79 9.80 -30.81
CA ARG A 325 -1.67 11.20 -31.21
C ARG A 325 -3.05 11.77 -31.56
N ASP A 326 -3.79 11.09 -32.43
CA ASP A 326 -5.12 11.55 -32.86
C ASP A 326 -6.10 11.61 -31.67
N LEU A 327 -6.02 10.62 -30.75
CA LEU A 327 -6.78 10.61 -29.51
C LEU A 327 -6.43 11.79 -28.59
N VAL A 328 -5.14 12.09 -28.39
CA VAL A 328 -4.68 13.23 -27.59
C VAL A 328 -5.22 14.54 -28.19
N HIS A 329 -5.10 14.73 -29.50
CA HIS A 329 -5.58 15.93 -30.20
C HIS A 329 -7.11 16.09 -30.21
N SER A 330 -7.86 15.02 -29.94
CA SER A 330 -9.32 15.10 -29.80
C SER A 330 -9.78 15.69 -28.45
N ILE A 331 -8.90 15.76 -27.45
CA ILE A 331 -9.25 16.17 -26.09
C ILE A 331 -9.14 17.70 -25.96
N LYS A 332 -10.15 18.30 -25.31
CA LYS A 332 -10.20 19.74 -25.10
C LYS A 332 -8.97 20.25 -24.33
N GLY A 333 -8.29 21.24 -24.88
CA GLY A 333 -7.05 21.81 -24.35
C GLY A 333 -5.78 21.11 -24.84
N LEU A 334 -5.90 19.97 -25.53
CA LEU A 334 -4.79 19.17 -26.04
C LEU A 334 -4.76 19.12 -27.58
N GLU A 335 -5.48 20.00 -28.26
CA GLU A 335 -5.65 19.99 -29.72
C GLU A 335 -4.31 20.10 -30.48
N ASN A 336 -3.35 20.81 -29.88
CA ASN A 336 -1.99 21.00 -30.40
C ASN A 336 -0.92 20.37 -29.51
N ALA A 337 -1.32 19.47 -28.59
CA ALA A 337 -0.39 18.91 -27.62
C ALA A 337 0.71 18.09 -28.33
N GLU A 338 1.96 18.36 -28.00
CA GLU A 338 3.12 17.60 -28.47
C GLU A 338 3.30 16.38 -27.54
N MET A 339 3.21 15.17 -28.10
CA MET A 339 3.53 13.95 -27.35
C MET A 339 5.04 13.86 -27.10
N MET A 340 5.44 13.75 -25.83
CA MET A 340 6.82 13.51 -25.43
C MET A 340 7.12 12.03 -25.20
N ARG A 341 6.11 11.26 -24.75
CA ARG A 341 6.21 9.79 -24.60
C ARG A 341 4.91 9.11 -25.00
N THR A 342 5.02 8.03 -25.76
CA THR A 342 3.91 7.16 -26.13
C THR A 342 3.42 6.37 -24.91
N GLY A 343 2.11 6.27 -24.72
CA GLY A 343 1.50 5.39 -23.73
C GLY A 343 1.72 3.93 -24.09
N TYR A 344 1.84 3.05 -23.10
CA TYR A 344 2.09 1.63 -23.33
C TYR A 344 1.50 0.75 -22.24
N ALA A 345 1.37 -0.53 -22.55
CA ALA A 345 1.17 -1.56 -21.55
C ALA A 345 2.48 -2.30 -21.26
N ILE A 346 2.65 -2.73 -20.01
CA ILE A 346 3.73 -3.61 -19.59
C ILE A 346 3.15 -4.91 -19.03
N GLU A 347 3.61 -6.03 -19.55
CA GLU A 347 3.38 -7.36 -18.98
C GLU A 347 4.58 -7.80 -18.15
N TYR A 348 4.35 -8.49 -17.05
CA TYR A 348 5.42 -8.93 -16.14
C TYR A 348 5.01 -10.18 -15.37
N ASP A 349 6.01 -10.96 -14.98
CA ASP A 349 5.84 -12.15 -14.15
C ASP A 349 5.66 -11.77 -12.68
N MET A 350 4.85 -12.53 -11.96
CA MET A 350 4.64 -12.40 -10.51
C MET A 350 4.58 -13.78 -9.85
N VAL A 351 5.00 -13.87 -8.59
CA VAL A 351 4.86 -15.07 -7.76
C VAL A 351 3.43 -15.11 -7.23
N LEU A 352 2.71 -16.21 -7.46
CA LEU A 352 1.34 -16.33 -6.97
C LEU A 352 1.31 -16.22 -5.43
N PRO A 353 0.58 -15.26 -4.85
CA PRO A 353 0.78 -14.86 -3.45
C PRO A 353 0.29 -15.87 -2.40
N HIS A 354 -0.54 -16.85 -2.78
CA HIS A 354 -0.96 -17.94 -1.87
C HIS A 354 0.23 -18.81 -1.41
N GLN A 355 1.35 -18.78 -2.13
CA GLN A 355 2.60 -19.46 -1.77
C GLN A 355 3.36 -18.74 -0.65
N LEU A 356 2.89 -17.58 -0.20
CA LEU A 356 3.52 -16.77 0.84
C LEU A 356 2.81 -16.96 2.18
N ARG A 357 3.57 -16.79 3.25
CA ARG A 357 3.08 -16.63 4.62
C ARG A 357 2.64 -15.18 4.83
N ALA A 358 1.91 -14.90 5.92
CA ALA A 358 1.54 -13.52 6.27
C ALA A 358 2.77 -12.63 6.61
N THR A 359 3.94 -13.25 6.81
CA THR A 359 5.24 -12.56 6.94
C THR A 359 5.88 -12.16 5.61
N LEU A 360 5.24 -12.52 4.48
CA LEU A 360 5.75 -12.43 3.10
C LEU A 360 6.92 -13.38 2.78
N GLU A 361 7.27 -14.28 3.69
CA GLU A 361 8.18 -15.39 3.43
C GLU A 361 7.50 -16.44 2.53
N THR A 362 8.23 -16.99 1.57
CA THR A 362 7.72 -18.12 0.78
C THR A 362 7.59 -19.37 1.66
N LYS A 363 6.49 -20.10 1.52
CA LYS A 363 6.26 -21.34 2.27
C LYS A 363 7.26 -22.44 1.91
N LYS A 364 7.75 -22.42 0.67
CA LYS A 364 8.62 -23.46 0.10
C LYS A 364 10.09 -23.28 0.46
N ILE A 365 10.57 -22.03 0.50
CA ILE A 365 11.98 -21.72 0.70
C ILE A 365 12.12 -20.78 1.88
N SER A 366 12.69 -21.30 2.96
CA SER A 366 12.95 -20.51 4.17
C SER A 366 14.02 -19.45 3.88
N GLY A 367 13.80 -18.23 4.34
CA GLY A 367 14.67 -17.09 4.10
C GLY A 367 14.43 -16.39 2.75
N LEU A 368 13.53 -16.90 1.91
CA LEU A 368 13.13 -16.21 0.67
C LEU A 368 11.84 -15.44 0.90
N PHE A 369 11.85 -14.13 0.63
CA PHE A 369 10.70 -13.24 0.72
C PHE A 369 10.44 -12.58 -0.63
N THR A 370 9.19 -12.15 -0.86
CA THR A 370 8.81 -11.41 -2.07
C THR A 370 7.91 -10.24 -1.69
N ALA A 371 8.04 -9.09 -2.37
CA ALA A 371 7.23 -7.90 -2.07
C ALA A 371 6.96 -7.04 -3.32
N GLY A 372 5.86 -6.28 -3.27
CA GLY A 372 5.46 -5.34 -4.32
C GLY A 372 4.76 -6.00 -5.49
N GLN A 373 4.98 -5.48 -6.71
CA GLN A 373 4.39 -6.01 -7.94
C GLN A 373 4.76 -7.49 -8.17
N THR A 374 5.89 -7.96 -7.62
CA THR A 374 6.27 -9.37 -7.59
C THR A 374 5.20 -10.25 -6.93
N ASN A 375 4.38 -9.72 -6.02
CA ASN A 375 3.27 -10.42 -5.37
C ASN A 375 1.91 -10.14 -6.04
N GLY A 376 1.91 -9.50 -7.21
CA GLY A 376 0.70 -9.19 -7.95
C GLY A 376 -0.07 -7.95 -7.48
N THR A 377 0.53 -7.02 -6.71
CA THR A 377 -0.08 -5.71 -6.43
C THR A 377 0.23 -4.67 -7.51
N SER A 378 -0.55 -3.57 -7.58
CA SER A 378 -0.27 -2.42 -8.45
C SER A 378 -0.40 -1.10 -7.68
N GLY A 379 0.75 -0.49 -7.41
CA GLY A 379 0.85 0.81 -6.75
C GLY A 379 2.15 0.94 -5.97
N TYR A 380 2.60 2.17 -5.78
CA TYR A 380 3.84 2.43 -5.06
C TYR A 380 3.67 2.16 -3.56
N GLU A 381 2.51 2.56 -3.03
CA GLU A 381 2.15 2.46 -1.62
C GLU A 381 1.93 1.01 -1.20
N GLU A 382 1.22 0.23 -2.01
CA GLU A 382 1.10 -1.22 -1.85
C GLU A 382 2.47 -1.89 -1.84
N ALA A 383 3.39 -1.45 -2.70
CA ALA A 383 4.73 -2.01 -2.78
C ALA A 383 5.58 -1.65 -1.55
N ALA A 384 5.58 -0.38 -1.14
CA ALA A 384 6.26 0.08 0.06
C ALA A 384 5.73 -0.61 1.33
N GLY A 385 4.41 -0.72 1.48
CA GLY A 385 3.77 -1.41 2.60
C GLY A 385 4.12 -2.90 2.69
N GLN A 386 4.32 -3.59 1.56
CA GLN A 386 4.85 -4.95 1.57
C GLN A 386 6.36 -4.98 1.84
N GLY A 387 7.10 -4.06 1.24
CA GLY A 387 8.55 -3.95 1.36
C GLY A 387 8.99 -3.84 2.81
N ILE A 388 8.40 -2.90 3.56
CA ILE A 388 8.71 -2.70 4.98
C ILE A 388 8.46 -3.98 5.80
N ILE A 389 7.34 -4.68 5.58
CA ILE A 389 7.02 -5.93 6.30
C ILE A 389 7.97 -7.08 5.93
N ALA A 390 8.34 -7.21 4.65
CA ALA A 390 9.31 -8.21 4.22
C ALA A 390 10.70 -7.93 4.82
N GLY A 391 11.14 -6.66 4.83
CA GLY A 391 12.40 -6.23 5.44
C GLY A 391 12.44 -6.51 6.94
N ILE A 392 11.39 -6.13 7.66
CA ILE A 392 11.23 -6.39 9.10
C ILE A 392 11.31 -7.89 9.39
N ASN A 393 10.52 -8.71 8.70
CA ASN A 393 10.46 -10.14 9.00
C ASN A 393 11.74 -10.89 8.59
N ALA A 394 12.41 -10.47 7.52
CA ALA A 394 13.72 -11.01 7.18
C ALA A 394 14.76 -10.71 8.27
N ALA A 395 14.77 -9.47 8.81
CA ALA A 395 15.64 -9.10 9.93
C ALA A 395 15.29 -9.87 11.22
N LEU A 396 14.02 -9.93 11.61
CA LEU A 396 13.56 -10.67 12.79
C LEU A 396 13.93 -12.15 12.72
N LYS A 397 13.78 -12.78 11.55
CA LYS A 397 14.16 -14.18 11.32
C LYS A 397 15.65 -14.41 11.56
N ILE A 398 16.50 -13.54 11.04
CA ILE A 398 17.97 -13.64 11.23
C ILE A 398 18.36 -13.40 12.68
N GLN A 399 17.65 -12.51 13.37
CA GLN A 399 17.87 -12.19 14.77
C GLN A 399 17.26 -13.22 15.74
N GLY A 400 16.53 -14.23 15.23
CA GLY A 400 15.84 -15.22 16.07
C GLY A 400 14.72 -14.63 16.93
N LYS A 401 14.14 -13.50 16.51
CA LYS A 401 13.04 -12.81 17.21
C LYS A 401 11.67 -13.24 16.66
N PRO A 402 10.57 -13.06 17.43
CA PRO A 402 9.22 -13.32 16.94
C PRO A 402 8.90 -12.53 15.67
N GLU A 403 8.18 -13.15 14.73
CA GLU A 403 7.72 -12.52 13.49
C GLU A 403 6.68 -11.41 13.74
N LEU A 404 6.68 -10.38 12.89
CA LEU A 404 5.65 -9.34 12.87
C LEU A 404 4.61 -9.68 11.80
N ILE A 405 3.37 -9.93 12.24
CA ILE A 405 2.21 -10.08 11.36
C ILE A 405 1.21 -8.98 11.72
N LEU A 406 1.04 -8.01 10.81
CA LEU A 406 -0.02 -7.02 10.95
C LEU A 406 -1.36 -7.66 10.66
N LYS A 407 -2.28 -7.57 11.63
CA LYS A 407 -3.65 -8.03 11.46
C LYS A 407 -4.41 -7.05 10.58
N ARG A 408 -5.51 -7.53 10.00
CA ARG A 408 -6.48 -6.68 9.30
C ARG A 408 -7.04 -5.54 10.16
N SER A 409 -7.00 -5.66 11.49
CA SER A 409 -7.40 -4.64 12.45
C SER A 409 -6.32 -3.61 12.76
N ASP A 410 -5.07 -3.91 12.42
CA ASP A 410 -3.93 -3.09 12.79
C ASP A 410 -3.67 -2.03 11.71
N GLY A 411 -3.93 -2.35 10.43
CA GLY A 411 -3.74 -1.43 9.31
C GLY A 411 -4.21 -1.96 7.94
N TYR A 412 -4.28 -1.05 6.97
CA TYR A 412 -4.51 -1.40 5.55
C TYR A 412 -3.36 -2.24 4.97
N ILE A 413 -2.13 -2.12 5.48
CA ILE A 413 -1.03 -3.05 5.15
C ILE A 413 -1.42 -4.48 5.53
N GLY A 414 -1.96 -4.69 6.74
CA GLY A 414 -2.44 -6.01 7.19
C GLY A 414 -3.60 -6.54 6.35
N VAL A 415 -4.55 -5.67 5.97
CA VAL A 415 -5.65 -6.01 5.04
C VAL A 415 -5.12 -6.47 3.68
N MET A 416 -4.17 -5.74 3.11
CA MET A 416 -3.56 -6.07 1.82
C MET A 416 -2.83 -7.41 1.85
N ILE A 417 -1.95 -7.61 2.83
CA ILE A 417 -1.17 -8.85 2.93
C ILE A 417 -2.09 -10.04 3.15
N ASP A 418 -3.06 -9.94 4.07
CA ASP A 418 -4.03 -11.02 4.32
C ASP A 418 -4.84 -11.35 3.06
N ASP A 419 -5.34 -10.35 2.33
CA ASP A 419 -6.07 -10.59 1.07
C ASP A 419 -5.18 -11.30 0.04
N LEU A 420 -3.93 -10.88 -0.14
CA LEU A 420 -3.00 -11.48 -1.10
C LEU A 420 -2.72 -12.96 -0.77
N VAL A 421 -2.36 -13.27 0.47
CA VAL A 421 -1.93 -14.64 0.84
C VAL A 421 -3.10 -15.58 1.09
N THR A 422 -4.30 -15.05 1.33
CA THR A 422 -5.49 -15.85 1.69
C THR A 422 -6.50 -15.96 0.55
N LYS A 423 -6.76 -14.88 -0.19
CA LYS A 423 -7.72 -14.88 -1.30
C LYS A 423 -7.03 -15.04 -2.66
N GLY A 424 -5.71 -14.82 -2.71
CA GLY A 424 -4.99 -14.71 -3.95
C GLY A 424 -5.38 -13.45 -4.73
N THR A 425 -4.89 -13.34 -5.95
CA THR A 425 -5.34 -12.29 -6.86
C THR A 425 -5.29 -12.78 -8.30
N ILE A 426 -6.33 -12.47 -9.06
CA ILE A 426 -6.47 -12.85 -10.48
C ILE A 426 -6.24 -11.68 -11.43
N GLU A 427 -6.07 -10.48 -10.87
CA GLU A 427 -5.70 -9.24 -11.55
C GLU A 427 -4.75 -8.47 -10.61
N PRO A 428 -4.07 -7.39 -11.06
CA PRO A 428 -3.24 -6.61 -10.16
C PRO A 428 -4.05 -6.05 -8.97
N TYR A 429 -3.71 -6.48 -7.76
CA TYR A 429 -4.36 -6.07 -6.52
C TYR A 429 -4.16 -4.57 -6.31
N ARG A 430 -5.25 -3.85 -6.04
CA ARG A 430 -5.23 -2.42 -5.69
C ARG A 430 -5.93 -2.22 -4.35
N LEU A 431 -5.34 -1.38 -3.52
CA LEU A 431 -5.97 -0.94 -2.28
C LEU A 431 -7.19 -0.09 -2.59
N LEU A 432 -8.31 -0.47 -1.98
CA LEU A 432 -9.55 0.30 -1.99
C LEU A 432 -10.01 0.40 -0.55
N THR A 433 -10.59 1.54 -0.18
CA THR A 433 -11.17 1.68 1.16
C THR A 433 -12.25 0.62 1.39
N SER A 434 -12.91 0.19 0.30
CA SER A 434 -13.96 -0.83 0.34
C SER A 434 -13.55 -2.18 0.92
N ARG A 435 -12.25 -2.51 0.90
CA ARG A 435 -11.72 -3.82 1.31
C ARG A 435 -11.44 -3.95 2.80
N ALA A 436 -11.36 -2.84 3.53
CA ALA A 436 -11.24 -2.87 4.99
C ALA A 436 -12.65 -2.92 5.62
N GLU A 437 -12.87 -3.91 6.48
CA GLU A 437 -14.11 -4.03 7.26
C GLU A 437 -14.14 -3.01 8.42
N TYR A 438 -12.97 -2.60 8.90
CA TYR A 438 -12.79 -1.75 10.07
C TYR A 438 -12.35 -0.32 9.72
N ARG A 439 -12.92 0.28 8.67
CA ARG A 439 -12.46 1.59 8.11
C ARG A 439 -12.44 2.73 9.14
N LEU A 440 -13.33 2.70 10.12
CA LEU A 440 -13.43 3.72 11.16
C LEU A 440 -12.29 3.67 12.19
N ILE A 441 -11.64 2.51 12.38
CA ILE A 441 -10.43 2.42 13.22
C ILE A 441 -9.15 2.55 12.38
N LEU A 442 -9.20 2.21 11.09
CA LEU A 442 -8.05 2.26 10.16
C LEU A 442 -8.00 3.58 9.40
N ARG A 443 -7.94 4.70 10.12
CA ARG A 443 -7.98 6.03 9.50
C ARG A 443 -6.58 6.57 9.24
N HIS A 444 -6.48 7.65 8.47
CA HIS A 444 -5.19 8.30 8.19
C HIS A 444 -4.67 9.07 9.40
N ASP A 445 -5.56 9.71 10.17
CA ASP A 445 -5.23 10.57 11.32
C ASP A 445 -4.64 9.80 12.51
N ASN A 446 -4.88 8.49 12.59
CA ASN A 446 -4.53 7.65 13.74
C ASN A 446 -3.54 6.51 13.44
N ALA A 447 -2.87 6.48 12.28
CA ALA A 447 -1.94 5.41 11.95
C ALA A 447 -0.76 5.30 12.94
N ASP A 448 -0.27 6.42 13.44
CA ASP A 448 0.73 6.48 14.51
C ASP A 448 0.22 5.88 15.83
N MET A 449 -1.01 6.22 16.24
CA MET A 449 -1.65 5.63 17.43
C MET A 449 -1.79 4.11 17.33
N ARG A 450 -1.86 3.55 16.11
CA ARG A 450 -1.99 2.11 15.88
C ARG A 450 -0.66 1.38 15.79
N LEU A 451 0.38 2.01 15.21
CA LEU A 451 1.55 1.29 14.71
C LEU A 451 2.89 1.80 15.26
N THR A 452 2.98 3.01 15.83
CA THR A 452 4.26 3.55 16.32
C THR A 452 4.84 2.74 17.46
N GLU A 453 4.01 2.25 18.39
CA GLU A 453 4.46 1.35 19.46
C GLU A 453 5.07 0.06 18.89
N MET A 454 4.44 -0.55 17.89
CA MET A 454 4.99 -1.73 17.20
C MET A 454 6.32 -1.40 16.50
N GLY A 455 6.40 -0.25 15.83
CA GLY A 455 7.62 0.25 15.18
C GLY A 455 8.76 0.47 16.18
N ARG A 456 8.44 0.89 17.42
CA ARG A 456 9.42 1.03 18.51
C ARG A 456 9.89 -0.32 19.02
N GLU A 457 8.99 -1.26 19.26
CA GLU A 457 9.30 -2.61 19.75
C GLU A 457 10.24 -3.37 18.80
N ILE A 458 10.08 -3.22 17.48
CA ILE A 458 10.95 -3.85 16.48
C ILE A 458 12.25 -3.08 16.23
N GLY A 459 12.35 -1.82 16.66
CA GLY A 459 13.56 -1.00 16.56
C GLY A 459 13.65 -0.09 15.33
N LEU A 460 12.54 0.20 14.64
CA LEU A 460 12.50 1.14 13.50
C LEU A 460 12.14 2.58 13.88
N VAL A 461 11.45 2.76 15.01
CA VAL A 461 11.11 4.10 15.54
C VAL A 461 12.25 4.59 16.43
N ASP A 462 12.94 5.60 15.95
CA ASP A 462 14.01 6.30 16.67
C ASP A 462 13.50 7.07 17.91
N ASP A 463 14.42 7.52 18.75
CA ASP A 463 14.11 8.19 20.01
C ASP A 463 13.39 9.53 19.81
N GLU A 464 13.70 10.26 18.73
CA GLU A 464 13.07 11.54 18.44
C GLU A 464 11.59 11.35 18.06
N ARG A 465 11.31 10.41 17.15
CA ARG A 465 9.94 10.04 16.78
C ARG A 465 9.17 9.50 17.98
N TRP A 466 9.80 8.65 18.80
CA TRP A 466 9.18 8.10 20.00
C TRP A 466 8.76 9.21 20.98
N ALA A 467 9.64 10.17 21.27
CA ALA A 467 9.34 11.29 22.15
C ALA A 467 8.16 12.15 21.63
N ARG A 468 8.14 12.45 20.32
CA ARG A 468 7.01 13.18 19.71
C ARG A 468 5.69 12.41 19.81
N PHE A 469 5.74 11.10 19.59
CA PHE A 469 4.56 10.23 19.74
C PHE A 469 4.06 10.18 21.18
N GLU A 470 4.95 10.03 22.17
CA GLU A 470 4.57 10.02 23.60
C GLU A 470 3.90 11.33 24.02
N ILE A 471 4.41 12.49 23.57
CA ILE A 471 3.79 13.79 23.81
C ILE A 471 2.37 13.81 23.24
N LYS A 472 2.21 13.49 21.94
CA LYS A 472 0.90 13.46 21.28
C LYS A 472 -0.08 12.53 21.98
N LYS A 473 0.38 11.32 22.34
CA LYS A 473 -0.43 10.30 23.02
C LYS A 473 -0.86 10.76 24.42
N ASN A 474 0.04 11.36 25.19
CA ASN A 474 -0.27 11.91 26.51
C ASN A 474 -1.27 13.07 26.42
N GLN A 475 -1.07 14.00 25.47
CA GLN A 475 -2.00 15.09 25.18
C GLN A 475 -3.41 14.58 24.86
N PHE A 476 -3.50 13.60 23.94
CA PHE A 476 -4.76 12.95 23.59
C PHE A 476 -5.42 12.27 24.81
N ASP A 477 -4.67 11.44 25.55
CA ASP A 477 -5.17 10.69 26.70
C ASP A 477 -5.63 11.64 27.83
N ASN A 478 -4.92 12.75 28.05
CA ASN A 478 -5.25 13.75 29.06
C ASN A 478 -6.52 14.52 28.70
N GLU A 479 -6.65 14.98 27.45
CA GLU A 479 -7.84 15.73 27.04
C GLU A 479 -9.07 14.84 26.95
N MET A 480 -8.96 13.59 26.48
CA MET A 480 -10.05 12.62 26.51
C MET A 480 -10.58 12.40 27.93
N LYS A 481 -9.68 12.29 28.93
CA LYS A 481 -10.07 12.19 30.35
C LYS A 481 -10.72 13.49 30.85
N ARG A 482 -10.19 14.66 30.48
CA ARG A 482 -10.75 15.96 30.87
C ARG A 482 -12.19 16.11 30.37
N LEU A 483 -12.41 15.85 29.08
CA LEU A 483 -13.73 15.93 28.44
C LEU A 483 -14.74 14.96 29.05
N ASP A 484 -14.32 13.77 29.49
CA ASP A 484 -15.19 12.81 30.17
C ASP A 484 -15.51 13.21 31.62
N SER A 485 -14.60 13.94 32.28
CA SER A 485 -14.75 14.33 33.69
C SER A 485 -15.60 15.58 33.93
N ILE A 486 -15.54 16.58 33.04
CA ILE A 486 -16.24 17.86 33.24
C ILE A 486 -17.67 17.75 32.74
N LYS A 487 -18.64 18.11 33.60
CA LYS A 487 -20.08 18.10 33.28
C LYS A 487 -20.64 19.49 33.02
N LEU A 488 -21.32 19.65 31.89
CA LEU A 488 -22.16 20.80 31.59
C LEU A 488 -23.48 20.62 32.34
N LYS A 489 -23.73 21.46 33.34
CA LYS A 489 -24.94 21.42 34.15
C LYS A 489 -26.08 22.19 33.45
N PRO A 490 -27.35 21.80 33.62
CA PRO A 490 -28.50 22.49 33.05
C PRO A 490 -28.83 23.79 33.81
N VAL A 491 -27.86 24.70 33.90
CA VAL A 491 -28.02 26.02 34.50
C VAL A 491 -28.31 27.06 33.42
N LYS A 492 -28.91 28.19 33.81
CA LYS A 492 -29.35 29.24 32.88
C LYS A 492 -28.27 29.68 31.90
N GLU A 493 -27.04 29.87 32.37
CA GLU A 493 -25.90 30.32 31.55
C GLU A 493 -25.48 29.28 30.50
N THR A 494 -25.41 28.00 30.89
CA THR A 494 -25.10 26.90 29.97
C THR A 494 -26.22 26.73 28.94
N ASN A 495 -27.48 26.73 29.38
CA ASN A 495 -28.62 26.57 28.48
C ASN A 495 -28.76 27.73 27.49
N ALA A 496 -28.47 28.96 27.90
CA ALA A 496 -28.44 30.10 26.97
C ALA A 496 -27.44 29.89 25.83
N LYS A 497 -26.21 29.47 26.14
CA LYS A 497 -25.19 29.15 25.12
C LYS A 497 -25.59 27.96 24.24
N VAL A 498 -26.19 26.91 24.83
CA VAL A 498 -26.67 25.74 24.08
C VAL A 498 -27.80 26.12 23.12
N GLU A 499 -28.70 27.00 23.53
CA GLU A 499 -29.79 27.53 22.71
C GLU A 499 -29.28 28.46 21.61
N GLU A 500 -28.25 29.28 21.86
CA GLU A 500 -27.57 30.10 20.84
C GLU A 500 -26.97 29.24 19.72
N MET A 501 -26.53 28.03 20.02
CA MET A 501 -26.07 27.04 19.02
C MET A 501 -27.22 26.34 18.27
N GLY A 502 -28.48 26.64 18.60
CA GLY A 502 -29.66 26.03 17.96
C GLY A 502 -30.10 24.69 18.55
N PHE A 503 -29.56 24.27 19.69
CA PHE A 503 -29.96 23.03 20.37
C PHE A 503 -31.05 23.28 21.41
N LYS A 504 -31.75 22.21 21.80
CA LYS A 504 -32.66 22.26 22.97
C LYS A 504 -31.84 22.42 24.26
N PRO A 505 -32.36 23.16 25.26
CA PRO A 505 -31.71 23.29 26.55
C PRO A 505 -31.47 21.91 27.18
N LEU A 506 -30.35 21.77 27.90
CA LEU A 506 -30.03 20.57 28.64
C LEU A 506 -31.05 20.38 29.78
N THR A 507 -31.58 19.17 29.91
CA THR A 507 -32.45 18.76 31.03
C THR A 507 -31.64 18.11 32.15
N ASP A 508 -30.55 17.44 31.79
CA ASP A 508 -29.67 16.70 32.69
C ASP A 508 -28.22 17.13 32.47
N ALA A 509 -27.37 16.90 33.47
CA ALA A 509 -25.94 17.18 33.33
C ALA A 509 -25.29 16.16 32.39
N VAL A 510 -24.66 16.63 31.32
CA VAL A 510 -23.92 15.81 30.35
C VAL A 510 -22.43 16.09 30.44
N THR A 511 -21.58 15.10 30.19
CA THR A 511 -20.14 15.36 30.10
C THR A 511 -19.81 16.20 28.88
N ALA A 512 -18.67 16.90 28.89
CA ALA A 512 -18.20 17.65 27.74
C ALA A 512 -17.99 16.72 26.53
N LYS A 513 -17.51 15.51 26.78
CA LYS A 513 -17.43 14.41 25.80
C LYS A 513 -18.81 14.06 25.24
N GLU A 514 -19.82 13.85 26.09
CA GLU A 514 -21.20 13.61 25.65
C GLU A 514 -21.75 14.79 24.84
N PHE A 515 -21.36 16.02 25.19
CA PHE A 515 -21.77 17.19 24.45
C PHE A 515 -21.21 17.21 23.03
N LEU A 516 -19.91 16.92 22.90
CA LEU A 516 -19.15 16.87 21.65
C LEU A 516 -19.58 15.74 20.70
N ARG A 517 -20.30 14.72 21.16
CA ARG A 517 -20.84 13.66 20.27
C ARG A 517 -21.85 14.20 19.25
N ARG A 518 -22.42 15.39 19.45
CA ARG A 518 -23.33 16.02 18.50
C ARG A 518 -22.56 16.39 17.22
N PRO A 519 -23.01 15.97 16.02
CA PRO A 519 -22.28 16.21 14.78
C PRO A 519 -21.92 17.67 14.50
N GLU A 520 -22.79 18.59 14.92
CA GLU A 520 -22.68 20.03 14.67
C GLU A 520 -21.84 20.77 15.73
N VAL A 521 -21.41 20.08 16.79
CA VAL A 521 -20.57 20.64 17.85
C VAL A 521 -19.09 20.36 17.53
N SER A 522 -18.27 21.40 17.55
CA SER A 522 -16.81 21.30 17.47
C SER A 522 -16.17 21.26 18.87
N TYR A 523 -14.91 20.87 18.92
CA TYR A 523 -14.08 20.95 20.11
C TYR A 523 -14.00 22.39 20.64
N GLN A 524 -13.88 23.38 19.75
CA GLN A 524 -13.84 24.79 20.14
C GLN A 524 -15.14 25.26 20.80
N ASP A 525 -16.29 24.76 20.34
CA ASP A 525 -17.57 25.02 21.00
C ASP A 525 -17.58 24.47 22.43
N VAL A 526 -17.06 23.26 22.64
CA VAL A 526 -16.94 22.65 23.96
C VAL A 526 -16.01 23.45 24.87
N VAL A 527 -14.86 23.89 24.35
CA VAL A 527 -13.90 24.75 25.06
C VAL A 527 -14.56 26.03 25.56
N ALA A 528 -15.51 26.61 24.82
CA ALA A 528 -16.26 27.79 25.26
C ALA A 528 -17.14 27.56 26.52
N PHE A 529 -17.40 26.30 26.89
CA PHE A 529 -18.10 25.92 28.13
C PHE A 529 -17.17 25.58 29.28
N ILE A 530 -16.04 24.92 29.00
CA ILE A 530 -15.19 24.30 30.03
C ILE A 530 -13.80 24.91 30.17
N GLY A 531 -13.47 25.90 29.34
CA GLY A 531 -12.14 26.50 29.25
C GLY A 531 -11.15 25.67 28.43
N PRO A 532 -9.99 26.26 28.10
CA PRO A 532 -8.95 25.60 27.30
C PRO A 532 -8.41 24.34 27.98
N ALA A 533 -7.79 23.47 27.18
CA ALA A 533 -7.01 22.36 27.70
C ALA A 533 -5.82 22.87 28.53
N ALA A 534 -5.31 22.03 29.44
CA ALA A 534 -4.13 22.36 30.24
C ALA A 534 -2.85 22.43 29.38
N GLU A 535 -2.85 21.72 28.26
CA GLU A 535 -1.75 21.63 27.30
C GLU A 535 -2.21 22.25 25.98
N GLU A 536 -1.28 22.84 25.23
CA GLU A 536 -1.56 23.34 23.88
C GLU A 536 -1.72 22.14 22.93
N LEU A 537 -2.91 22.02 22.33
CA LEU A 537 -3.23 20.96 21.38
C LEU A 537 -3.19 21.52 19.96
N ASP A 538 -2.45 20.86 19.07
CA ASP A 538 -2.48 21.19 17.66
C ASP A 538 -3.80 20.74 16.99
N ASP A 539 -4.07 21.26 15.80
CA ASP A 539 -5.29 20.96 15.05
C ASP A 539 -5.44 19.47 14.71
N LYS A 540 -4.33 18.74 14.57
CA LYS A 540 -4.32 17.30 14.24
C LYS A 540 -4.76 16.47 15.45
N ILE A 541 -4.37 16.84 16.66
CA ILE A 541 -4.83 16.22 17.92
C ILE A 541 -6.30 16.57 18.15
N ILE A 542 -6.71 17.81 17.89
CA ILE A 542 -8.12 18.22 18.00
C ILE A 542 -9.00 17.41 17.04
N GLU A 543 -8.60 17.26 15.76
CA GLU A 543 -9.34 16.44 14.79
C GLU A 543 -9.43 14.97 15.23
N LEU A 544 -8.34 14.42 15.80
CA LEU A 544 -8.32 13.06 16.33
C LEU A 544 -9.31 12.90 17.50
N ILE A 545 -9.31 13.83 18.46
CA ILE A 545 -10.23 13.82 19.62
C ILE A 545 -11.68 13.93 19.15
N GLU A 546 -11.99 14.87 18.26
CA GLU A 546 -13.34 15.02 17.73
C GLU A 546 -13.81 13.74 17.04
N THR A 547 -12.94 13.12 16.25
CA THR A 547 -13.28 11.90 15.51
C THR A 547 -13.51 10.72 16.46
N GLU A 548 -12.63 10.51 17.44
CA GLU A 548 -12.79 9.44 18.43
C GLU A 548 -14.08 9.57 19.23
N ILE A 549 -14.46 10.80 19.61
CA ILE A 549 -15.69 11.04 20.37
C ILE A 549 -16.95 10.92 19.49
N LYS A 550 -16.98 11.57 18.32
CA LYS A 550 -18.16 11.56 17.42
C LYS A 550 -18.46 10.17 16.87
N TYR A 551 -17.45 9.31 16.71
CA TYR A 551 -17.60 7.97 16.18
C TYR A 551 -17.45 6.86 17.22
N GLU A 552 -17.36 7.18 18.52
CA GLU A 552 -17.12 6.26 19.64
C GLU A 552 -18.01 5.00 19.58
N GLY A 553 -19.32 5.16 19.34
CA GLY A 553 -20.25 4.03 19.27
C GLY A 553 -19.98 3.08 18.10
N TYR A 554 -19.58 3.62 16.94
CA TYR A 554 -19.22 2.81 15.78
C TYR A 554 -17.85 2.15 15.94
N ILE A 555 -16.90 2.87 16.53
CA ILE A 555 -15.55 2.38 16.86
C ILE A 555 -15.65 1.23 17.86
N SER A 556 -16.40 1.38 18.94
CA SER A 556 -16.63 0.33 19.95
C SER A 556 -17.21 -0.94 19.32
N LYS A 557 -18.23 -0.81 18.46
CA LYS A 557 -18.81 -1.94 17.73
C LYS A 557 -17.79 -2.64 16.81
N ALA A 558 -16.89 -1.89 16.17
CA ALA A 558 -15.82 -2.46 15.37
C ALA A 558 -14.79 -3.19 16.24
N MET A 559 -14.40 -2.62 17.37
CA MET A 559 -13.48 -3.25 18.33
C MET A 559 -14.02 -4.56 18.90
N ASP A 560 -15.34 -4.67 19.15
CA ASP A 560 -15.98 -5.93 19.55
C ASP A 560 -15.86 -7.02 18.46
N GLN A 561 -15.96 -6.64 17.18
CA GLN A 561 -15.75 -7.57 16.06
C GLN A 561 -14.30 -7.99 15.94
N VAL A 562 -13.35 -7.05 16.11
CA VAL A 562 -11.92 -7.33 16.15
C VAL A 562 -11.59 -8.32 17.27
N ALA A 563 -12.14 -8.14 18.47
CA ALA A 563 -11.92 -9.03 19.60
C ALA A 563 -12.40 -10.47 19.32
N LYS A 564 -13.52 -10.63 18.59
CA LYS A 564 -14.00 -11.95 18.15
C LYS A 564 -13.07 -12.59 17.12
N MET A 565 -12.60 -11.83 16.13
CA MET A 565 -11.67 -12.32 15.10
C MET A 565 -10.31 -12.68 15.69
N LYS A 566 -9.80 -11.90 16.64
CA LYS A 566 -8.53 -12.17 17.33
C LYS A 566 -8.47 -13.59 17.93
N ARG A 567 -9.57 -14.06 18.52
CA ARG A 567 -9.68 -15.43 19.05
C ARG A 567 -9.58 -16.51 17.98
N MET A 568 -9.97 -16.22 16.73
CA MET A 568 -9.85 -17.14 15.60
C MET A 568 -8.43 -17.11 15.01
N GLU A 569 -7.77 -15.94 14.97
CA GLU A 569 -6.37 -15.85 14.52
C GLU A 569 -5.40 -16.56 15.48
N GLU A 570 -5.67 -16.54 16.78
CA GLU A 570 -4.82 -17.20 17.79
C GLU A 570 -4.88 -18.74 17.69
N LYS A 571 -5.92 -19.30 17.06
CA LYS A 571 -6.05 -20.75 16.85
C LYS A 571 -5.24 -21.17 15.63
N ARG A 572 -4.01 -21.62 15.86
CA ARG A 572 -3.08 -22.11 14.84
C ARG A 572 -3.54 -23.45 14.25
N ILE A 573 -3.31 -23.61 12.95
CA ILE A 573 -3.46 -24.86 12.20
C ILE A 573 -2.05 -25.48 12.06
N PRO A 574 -1.85 -26.77 12.38
CA PRO A 574 -0.56 -27.43 12.19
C PRO A 574 -0.10 -27.38 10.73
N ALA A 575 1.16 -27.02 10.48
CA ALA A 575 1.70 -26.84 9.13
C ALA A 575 1.70 -28.13 8.29
N ASN A 576 1.70 -29.30 8.94
CA ASN A 576 1.69 -30.64 8.33
C ASN A 576 0.31 -31.31 8.42
N ILE A 577 -0.77 -30.53 8.55
CA ILE A 577 -2.13 -31.08 8.55
C ILE A 577 -2.38 -31.82 7.24
N ASP A 578 -2.90 -33.04 7.36
CA ASP A 578 -3.39 -33.80 6.21
C ASP A 578 -4.85 -33.40 5.96
N TRP A 579 -5.06 -32.57 4.94
CA TRP A 579 -6.39 -32.11 4.56
C TRP A 579 -7.29 -33.24 4.02
N ASP A 580 -6.72 -34.37 3.57
CA ASP A 580 -7.50 -35.52 3.10
C ASP A 580 -8.11 -36.35 4.22
N ASP A 581 -7.54 -36.28 5.42
CA ASP A 581 -8.04 -36.94 6.65
C ASP A 581 -9.33 -36.30 7.19
N ILE A 582 -9.78 -35.18 6.61
CA ILE A 582 -11.01 -34.46 7.00
C ILE A 582 -12.08 -34.61 5.91
N ASP A 583 -12.67 -35.80 5.84
CA ASP A 583 -13.69 -36.17 4.86
C ASP A 583 -14.95 -35.28 4.89
N SER A 584 -15.27 -34.75 6.06
CA SER A 584 -16.48 -33.99 6.35
C SER A 584 -16.44 -32.53 5.86
N ILE A 585 -15.27 -32.02 5.47
CA ILE A 585 -15.13 -30.69 4.85
C ILE A 585 -15.52 -30.78 3.37
N ALA A 586 -16.27 -29.80 2.87
CA ALA A 586 -16.68 -29.76 1.47
C ALA A 586 -15.46 -29.85 0.53
N THR A 587 -15.60 -30.58 -0.58
CA THR A 587 -14.50 -30.82 -1.53
C THR A 587 -13.84 -29.52 -2.01
N GLU A 588 -14.65 -28.49 -2.31
CA GLU A 588 -14.16 -27.17 -2.72
C GLU A 588 -13.32 -26.50 -1.62
N ALA A 589 -13.80 -26.50 -0.38
CA ALA A 589 -13.07 -25.94 0.76
C ALA A 589 -11.76 -26.69 1.01
N ARG A 590 -11.78 -28.02 0.93
CA ARG A 590 -10.59 -28.88 1.09
C ARG A 590 -9.54 -28.60 0.02
N GLN A 591 -9.94 -28.46 -1.25
CA GLN A 591 -9.03 -28.09 -2.35
C GLN A 591 -8.36 -26.74 -2.09
N LYS A 592 -9.13 -25.76 -1.61
CA LYS A 592 -8.61 -24.43 -1.27
C LYS A 592 -7.69 -24.46 -0.04
N PHE A 593 -8.01 -25.26 0.98
CA PHE A 593 -7.12 -25.46 2.12
C PHE A 593 -5.80 -26.11 1.72
N LYS A 594 -5.81 -27.10 0.81
CA LYS A 594 -4.57 -27.67 0.26
C LYS A 594 -3.73 -26.63 -0.50
N LEU A 595 -4.37 -25.83 -1.33
CA LEU A 595 -3.69 -24.82 -2.14
C LEU A 595 -3.10 -23.68 -1.28
N ILE A 596 -3.92 -23.11 -0.40
CA ILE A 596 -3.55 -21.94 0.40
C ILE A 596 -2.79 -22.34 1.66
N ASN A 597 -3.00 -23.54 2.20
CA ASN A 597 -2.43 -24.02 3.46
C ASN A 597 -2.45 -22.96 4.58
N PRO A 598 -3.65 -22.56 5.06
CA PRO A 598 -3.79 -21.49 6.05
C PRO A 598 -3.12 -21.84 7.38
N GLU A 599 -2.53 -20.84 8.04
CA GLU A 599 -1.81 -20.99 9.31
C GLU A 599 -2.72 -20.83 10.54
N THR A 600 -3.90 -20.23 10.38
CA THR A 600 -4.85 -19.95 11.46
C THR A 600 -6.29 -20.25 11.04
N ILE A 601 -7.14 -20.54 12.02
CA ILE A 601 -8.58 -20.75 11.78
C ILE A 601 -9.24 -19.52 11.18
N GLY A 602 -8.85 -18.34 11.64
CA GLY A 602 -9.42 -17.13 11.08
C GLY A 602 -8.95 -16.85 9.66
N GLN A 603 -7.69 -17.14 9.31
CA GLN A 603 -7.24 -17.11 7.91
C GLN A 603 -8.07 -18.08 7.05
N ALA A 604 -8.24 -19.32 7.52
CA ALA A 604 -9.06 -20.32 6.84
C ALA A 604 -10.50 -19.82 6.61
N SER A 605 -11.08 -19.10 7.57
CA SER A 605 -12.44 -18.55 7.49
C SER A 605 -12.61 -17.44 6.44
N ARG A 606 -11.51 -16.82 5.99
CA ARG A 606 -11.52 -15.74 4.98
C ARG A 606 -11.23 -16.23 3.57
N ILE A 607 -10.91 -17.52 3.39
CA ILE A 607 -10.71 -18.12 2.08
C ILE A 607 -12.03 -18.09 1.31
N SER A 608 -12.01 -17.54 0.10
CA SER A 608 -13.20 -17.43 -0.75
C SER A 608 -13.83 -18.81 -0.98
N GLY A 609 -15.13 -18.96 -0.77
CA GLY A 609 -15.87 -20.22 -0.93
C GLY A 609 -15.73 -21.24 0.22
N VAL A 610 -15.07 -20.90 1.31
CA VAL A 610 -15.11 -21.68 2.56
C VAL A 610 -16.29 -21.22 3.39
N ASN A 611 -17.13 -22.15 3.85
CA ASN A 611 -18.33 -21.82 4.62
C ASN A 611 -18.08 -21.91 6.14
N PRO A 612 -18.91 -21.24 6.97
CA PRO A 612 -18.83 -21.37 8.43
C PRO A 612 -18.92 -22.81 8.96
N ALA A 613 -19.62 -23.70 8.23
CA ALA A 613 -19.70 -25.12 8.58
C ALA A 613 -18.35 -25.83 8.42
N ASP A 614 -17.60 -25.57 7.34
CA ASP A 614 -16.26 -26.13 7.10
C ASP A 614 -15.30 -25.73 8.23
N ILE A 615 -15.38 -24.46 8.66
CA ILE A 615 -14.58 -23.94 9.79
C ILE A 615 -14.97 -24.63 11.11
N SER A 616 -16.26 -24.84 11.35
CA SER A 616 -16.72 -25.52 12.56
C SER A 616 -16.20 -26.97 12.61
N ILE A 617 -16.23 -27.68 11.48
CA ILE A 617 -15.68 -29.04 11.35
C ILE A 617 -14.17 -29.03 11.59
N LEU A 618 -13.44 -28.09 10.97
CA LEU A 618 -12.00 -27.95 11.18
C LEU A 618 -11.65 -27.71 12.65
N MET A 619 -12.40 -26.83 13.34
CA MET A 619 -12.19 -26.59 14.77
C MET A 619 -12.40 -27.84 15.61
N VAL A 620 -13.46 -28.61 15.35
CA VAL A 620 -13.73 -29.89 16.05
C VAL A 620 -12.62 -30.91 15.79
N TYR A 621 -12.15 -31.01 14.53
CA TYR A 621 -11.05 -31.90 14.15
C TYR A 621 -9.75 -31.57 14.91
N LEU A 622 -9.38 -30.28 14.99
CA LEU A 622 -8.19 -29.83 15.71
C LEU A 622 -8.32 -30.05 17.22
N GLU A 623 -9.49 -29.82 17.81
CA GLU A 623 -9.75 -30.12 19.22
C GLU A 623 -9.66 -31.64 19.50
N GLY A 624 -10.13 -32.47 18.57
CA GLY A 624 -10.02 -33.93 18.62
C GLY A 624 -8.57 -34.42 18.62
N LYS A 625 -7.73 -33.91 17.70
CA LYS A 625 -6.29 -34.23 17.64
C LYS A 625 -5.53 -33.75 18.89
N ASN A 626 -5.84 -32.57 19.40
CA ASN A 626 -5.20 -32.09 20.65
C ASN A 626 -5.54 -32.96 21.86
N ARG A 627 -6.78 -33.47 21.92
CA ARG A 627 -7.21 -34.43 22.96
C ARG A 627 -6.55 -35.79 22.78
N SER A 628 -6.38 -36.29 21.55
CA SER A 628 -5.71 -37.58 21.33
C SER A 628 -4.22 -37.51 21.66
N ILE A 629 -3.52 -36.44 21.27
CA ILE A 629 -2.11 -36.21 21.62
C ILE A 629 -1.93 -36.12 23.15
N SER A 630 -2.81 -35.37 23.83
CA SER A 630 -2.78 -35.24 25.29
C SER A 630 -3.04 -36.58 26.00
N LYS A 631 -3.96 -37.40 25.49
CA LYS A 631 -4.22 -38.76 26.02
C LYS A 631 -3.04 -39.71 25.78
N THR A 632 -2.35 -39.61 24.64
CA THR A 632 -1.17 -40.45 24.35
C THR A 632 -0.01 -40.06 25.27
N LEU A 633 0.24 -38.76 25.47
CA LEU A 633 1.26 -38.26 26.41
C LEU A 633 0.99 -38.64 27.87
N GLN A 634 -0.29 -38.74 28.27
CA GLN A 634 -0.68 -39.23 29.59
C GLN A 634 -0.55 -40.75 29.74
N LYS A 635 -0.61 -41.53 28.65
CA LYS A 635 -0.39 -42.99 28.68
C LYS A 635 1.08 -43.39 28.57
N SER A 636 1.95 -42.50 28.10
CA SER A 636 3.40 -42.71 28.00
C SER A 636 4.17 -42.19 29.22
N LYS A 637 3.49 -41.56 30.18
CA LYS A 637 3.98 -41.27 31.53
C LYS A 637 3.34 -42.27 32.49
#